data_AF-A0A3B1BM52-F1
#
_entry.id   AF-A0A3B1BM52-F1
#
_cell.length_a   1.000
_cell.length_b   1.000
_cell.length_c   1.000
_cell.angle_alpha   90.00
_cell.angle_beta   90.00
_cell.angle_gamma   90.00
#
_symmetry.space_group_name_H-M   'P 1'
#
loop_
_entity.id
_entity.type
_entity.pdbx_description
1 polymer ?
#
loop_
_entity_poly.entity_id
_entity_poly.type
_entity_poly.pdbx_seq_one_letter_code
_entity_poly.pdbx_strand_id
1 'polypeptide(L)'
;MANLIIKSGKNLGCLFRISDEVTVGRAHGDTRQAGSQIFIEDENISRDHLHIFMNGNGYCVEDLGSTNGSCLGNTPLNCGQVYPLHDGEVIRLGDTQLLFANFDADILMNRDMQSEETLEIPFHFSDDMPTLEVVADIELQQDVSMMVDASQLIQELHNRPATELLKNEELVKRMQAMVQVSMALGATTRLEDLMTCITEQIFDLFAEAERAFVMLYEQKKAHLVPLSVRYRDKPEMTNKKIGISHSIIKNVIENKQAILIDDAQGDLQYGQQESVMNLAIRSVMCVPILFQNQVLGLVQVDNRGGSKAFSADELQILAAVCSQLAISLRNSQLYEEIESLFEGFVKASVQAIESRDPGTAGHSFRVADYAEKLAIAVDRSADTDLKLISFNQEQIKELRYASLLHDFGKVGVREHVLTKARKLYPHELDNLKLRVHYAEACMQERAYRGLVERHILEKFSAEKFEKEKRKLEQQLIQERTHLRRFVDMVLELNEPGCQRDELIEGLADYKGFQFDTIYHQSQLLMEPFEFSALTDSRGTLNVAERKEIETHVTHTFIFLSLIPWTSRLNGIPDIAYAHHERMDGSGYPRGLANEEIPLPAKIMAIVDIYDALTAGDRPYRQGLNNERALEIIESEVKIGKLDENLFRVFIESSAYQH
;
A
#
# COMPACT_ATOMS: atom_id res chain seq x y z
N MET A 1 3.25 -4.05 -27.94
CA MET A 1 2.03 -3.21 -27.98
C MET A 1 2.14 -2.24 -26.84
N ALA A 2 1.83 -0.97 -27.06
CA ALA A 2 1.86 0.05 -26.00
C ALA A 2 0.44 0.41 -25.56
N ASN A 3 0.31 1.16 -24.48
CA ASN A 3 -0.96 1.57 -23.89
C ASN A 3 -0.92 3.06 -23.54
N LEU A 4 -2.08 3.70 -23.60
CA LEU A 4 -2.35 5.02 -23.03
C LEU A 4 -3.36 4.89 -21.88
N ILE A 5 -3.06 5.51 -20.75
CA ILE A 5 -3.90 5.49 -19.56
C ILE A 5 -4.29 6.94 -19.20
N ILE A 6 -5.56 7.22 -18.96
CA ILE A 6 -5.99 8.57 -18.53
C ILE A 6 -5.65 8.77 -17.03
N LYS A 7 -4.64 9.60 -16.74
CA LYS A 7 -4.16 9.95 -15.38
C LYS A 7 -5.00 11.06 -14.72
N SER A 8 -5.58 11.97 -15.50
CA SER A 8 -6.51 13.00 -15.00
C SER A 8 -7.45 13.47 -16.11
N GLY A 9 -8.64 13.97 -15.75
CA GLY A 9 -9.66 14.43 -16.67
C GLY A 9 -10.90 13.52 -16.71
N LYS A 10 -11.77 13.71 -17.69
CA LYS A 10 -12.91 12.81 -17.92
C LYS A 10 -12.39 11.44 -18.39
N ASN A 11 -13.03 10.35 -17.96
CA ASN A 11 -12.62 8.96 -18.21
C ASN A 11 -11.32 8.51 -17.49
N LEU A 12 -11.04 9.07 -16.30
CA LEU A 12 -9.96 8.64 -15.40
C LEU A 12 -9.86 7.09 -15.30
N GLY A 13 -8.65 6.55 -15.49
CA GLY A 13 -8.37 5.11 -15.39
C GLY A 13 -8.67 4.30 -16.66
N CYS A 14 -9.25 4.89 -17.71
CA CYS A 14 -9.44 4.19 -18.98
C CYS A 14 -8.09 3.89 -19.65
N LEU A 15 -7.95 2.64 -20.12
CA LEU A 15 -6.77 2.14 -20.82
C LEU A 15 -7.09 1.93 -22.30
N PHE A 16 -6.25 2.48 -23.18
CA PHE A 16 -6.35 2.34 -24.63
C PHE A 16 -5.11 1.66 -25.18
N ARG A 17 -5.30 0.58 -25.94
CA ARG A 17 -4.19 -0.15 -26.58
C ARG A 17 -3.74 0.56 -27.86
N ILE A 18 -2.43 0.63 -28.05
CA ILE A 18 -1.75 1.14 -29.24
C ILE A 18 -1.04 -0.03 -29.92
N SER A 19 -1.41 -0.28 -31.18
CA SER A 19 -0.76 -1.28 -32.03
C SER A 19 0.49 -0.70 -32.70
N ASP A 20 0.31 0.11 -33.75
CA ASP A 20 1.40 0.69 -34.55
C ASP A 20 1.30 2.21 -34.65
N GLU A 21 0.09 2.73 -34.80
CA GLU A 21 -0.21 4.16 -34.82
C GLU A 21 -1.59 4.43 -34.21
N VAL A 22 -1.77 5.60 -33.61
CA VAL A 22 -3.04 6.06 -33.06
C VAL A 22 -3.13 7.58 -33.08
N THR A 23 -4.31 8.10 -33.41
CA THR A 23 -4.65 9.51 -33.25
C THR A 23 -5.54 9.68 -32.02
N VAL A 24 -5.19 10.61 -31.13
CA VAL A 24 -5.95 10.95 -29.93
C VAL A 24 -6.70 12.26 -30.17
N GLY A 25 -7.99 12.28 -29.86
CA GLY A 25 -8.81 13.46 -30.05
C GLY A 25 -10.22 13.35 -29.46
N ARG A 26 -11.12 14.26 -29.85
CA ARG A 26 -12.50 14.33 -29.33
C ARG A 26 -13.52 13.72 -30.31
N ALA A 27 -14.46 12.92 -29.80
CA ALA A 27 -15.50 12.27 -30.59
C ALA A 27 -16.41 13.25 -31.36
N HIS A 28 -16.88 12.84 -32.55
CA HIS A 28 -17.81 13.61 -33.37
C HIS A 28 -18.98 12.76 -33.87
N GLY A 29 -20.19 12.95 -33.34
CA GLY A 29 -21.42 12.33 -33.85
C GLY A 29 -21.37 10.79 -34.02
N ASP A 30 -22.30 10.22 -34.78
CA ASP A 30 -22.52 8.77 -34.97
C ASP A 30 -21.41 8.01 -35.72
N THR A 31 -20.18 8.53 -35.79
CA THR A 31 -19.03 7.84 -36.37
C THR A 31 -18.19 7.16 -35.29
N ARG A 32 -18.70 6.05 -34.76
CA ARG A 32 -17.87 4.98 -34.17
C ARG A 32 -17.37 4.08 -35.30
N GLN A 33 -16.34 4.50 -36.03
CA GLN A 33 -15.60 3.58 -36.89
C GLN A 33 -14.27 3.20 -36.25
N ALA A 34 -14.05 1.90 -36.19
CA ALA A 34 -12.96 1.23 -35.49
C ALA A 34 -11.64 1.31 -36.27
N GLY A 35 -10.55 1.43 -35.52
CA GLY A 35 -9.17 1.26 -35.99
C GLY A 35 -8.38 2.56 -36.01
N SER A 36 -7.51 2.74 -35.02
CA SER A 36 -6.48 3.80 -34.93
C SER A 36 -6.90 5.19 -34.38
N GLN A 37 -8.08 5.34 -33.78
CA GLN A 37 -8.47 6.59 -33.09
C GLN A 37 -8.95 6.37 -31.66
N ILE A 38 -8.37 7.12 -30.72
CA ILE A 38 -8.76 7.19 -29.30
C ILE A 38 -9.55 8.46 -29.08
N PHE A 39 -10.78 8.30 -28.56
CA PHE A 39 -11.65 9.43 -28.25
C PHE A 39 -11.68 9.72 -26.75
N ILE A 40 -11.37 10.96 -26.39
CA ILE A 40 -11.47 11.48 -25.03
C ILE A 40 -12.60 12.51 -25.00
N GLU A 41 -13.56 12.32 -24.09
CA GLU A 41 -14.74 13.18 -23.96
C GLU A 41 -14.41 14.47 -23.19
N ASP A 42 -13.49 15.28 -23.68
CA ASP A 42 -13.10 16.56 -23.07
C ASP A 42 -13.24 17.70 -24.09
N GLU A 43 -13.95 18.76 -23.73
CA GLU A 43 -14.16 19.93 -24.61
C GLU A 43 -12.88 20.73 -24.87
N ASN A 44 -11.88 20.59 -23.98
CA ASN A 44 -10.56 21.20 -24.13
C ASN A 44 -9.64 20.42 -25.08
N ILE A 45 -10.08 19.27 -25.60
CA ILE A 45 -9.33 18.45 -26.56
C ILE A 45 -9.83 18.70 -27.99
N SER A 46 -8.90 18.97 -28.91
CA SER A 46 -9.17 19.13 -30.34
C SER A 46 -9.62 17.81 -30.98
N ARG A 47 -10.27 17.88 -32.15
CA ARG A 47 -10.81 16.69 -32.84
C ARG A 47 -9.71 15.71 -33.24
N ASP A 48 -8.62 16.24 -33.79
CA ASP A 48 -7.36 15.54 -34.01
C ASP A 48 -6.32 16.34 -33.21
N HIS A 49 -6.00 15.87 -32.00
CA HIS A 49 -5.15 16.61 -31.07
C HIS A 49 -3.70 16.18 -31.20
N LEU A 50 -3.49 14.86 -31.15
CA LEU A 50 -2.17 14.27 -30.97
C LEU A 50 -2.08 12.98 -31.80
N HIS A 51 -0.91 12.72 -32.37
CA HIS A 51 -0.64 11.50 -33.11
C HIS A 51 0.54 10.76 -32.46
N ILE A 52 0.36 9.47 -32.18
CA ILE A 52 1.39 8.60 -31.63
C ILE A 52 1.63 7.46 -32.61
N PHE A 53 2.87 7.22 -32.98
CA PHE A 53 3.24 6.18 -33.95
C PHE A 53 4.58 5.54 -33.63
N MET A 54 4.76 4.30 -34.09
CA MET A 54 6.00 3.57 -33.93
C MET A 54 7.03 4.03 -34.97
N ASN A 55 8.23 4.39 -34.52
CA ASN A 55 9.36 4.74 -35.38
C ASN A 55 10.60 3.92 -34.96
N GLY A 56 10.94 2.91 -35.77
CA GLY A 56 12.00 1.96 -35.43
C GLY A 56 11.60 1.03 -34.28
N ASN A 57 12.37 1.04 -33.18
CA ASN A 57 12.12 0.22 -31.98
C ASN A 57 11.39 0.97 -30.84
N GLY A 58 10.88 2.19 -31.10
CA GLY A 58 10.23 3.02 -30.08
C GLY A 58 9.00 3.75 -30.61
N TYR A 59 8.21 4.33 -29.70
CA TYR A 59 7.09 5.19 -30.06
C TYR A 59 7.51 6.65 -30.09
N CYS A 60 6.85 7.44 -30.91
CA CYS A 60 7.01 8.88 -30.98
C CYS A 60 5.64 9.56 -30.93
N VAL A 61 5.63 10.84 -30.55
CA VAL A 61 4.44 11.68 -30.51
C VAL A 61 4.67 12.96 -31.29
N GLU A 62 3.61 13.43 -31.94
CA GLU A 62 3.54 14.76 -32.54
C GLU A 62 2.19 15.43 -32.24
N ASP A 63 2.22 16.76 -32.07
CA ASP A 63 1.01 17.57 -31.95
C ASP A 63 0.48 17.91 -33.36
N LEU A 64 -0.83 17.69 -33.58
CA LEU A 64 -1.48 17.88 -34.88
C LEU A 64 -2.03 19.30 -35.09
N GLY A 65 -1.48 20.30 -34.40
CA GLY A 65 -1.95 21.68 -34.44
C GLY A 65 -3.12 21.90 -33.49
N SER A 66 -3.00 21.35 -32.29
CA SER A 66 -4.05 21.42 -31.27
C SER A 66 -4.27 22.87 -30.80
N THR A 67 -5.53 23.18 -30.45
CA THR A 67 -5.91 24.55 -30.06
C THR A 67 -5.31 24.96 -28.72
N ASN A 68 -5.13 24.01 -27.80
CA ASN A 68 -4.65 24.23 -26.43
C ASN A 68 -3.19 23.79 -26.24
N GLY A 69 -2.54 23.28 -27.29
CA GLY A 69 -1.20 22.71 -27.23
C GLY A 69 -1.15 21.36 -26.51
N SER A 70 -0.09 20.61 -26.78
CA SER A 70 0.26 19.38 -26.07
C SER A 70 1.58 19.57 -25.33
N CYS A 71 1.72 18.97 -24.15
CA CYS A 71 2.98 18.94 -23.41
C CYS A 71 3.38 17.51 -23.08
N LEU A 72 4.68 17.24 -23.05
CA LEU A 72 5.25 15.98 -22.55
C LEU A 72 6.02 16.29 -21.27
N GLY A 73 5.47 15.85 -20.13
CA GLY A 73 5.88 16.31 -18.81
C GLY A 73 5.64 17.81 -18.65
N ASN A 74 6.73 18.59 -18.55
CA ASN A 74 6.72 20.05 -18.50
C ASN A 74 7.16 20.71 -19.83
N THR A 75 7.44 19.92 -20.87
CA THR A 75 7.97 20.40 -22.15
C THR A 75 6.84 20.57 -23.17
N PRO A 76 6.56 21.78 -23.68
CA PRO A 76 5.55 21.97 -24.73
C PRO A 76 6.01 21.39 -26.07
N LEU A 77 5.09 20.73 -26.78
CA LEU A 77 5.33 20.13 -28.09
C LEU A 77 5.05 21.17 -29.19
N ASN A 78 5.96 21.29 -30.15
CA ASN A 78 5.72 22.10 -31.35
C ASN A 78 4.89 21.33 -32.37
N CYS A 79 3.90 21.99 -32.98
CA CYS A 79 3.07 21.42 -34.04
C CYS A 79 3.92 20.83 -35.17
N GLY A 80 3.67 19.56 -35.53
CA GLY A 80 4.36 18.85 -36.62
C GLY A 80 5.82 18.46 -36.35
N GLN A 81 6.32 18.66 -35.13
CA GLN A 81 7.62 18.14 -34.70
C GLN A 81 7.43 16.82 -33.95
N VAL A 82 8.28 15.84 -34.25
CA VAL A 82 8.24 14.50 -33.66
C VAL A 82 9.15 14.42 -32.43
N TYR A 83 8.60 13.90 -31.34
CA TYR A 83 9.31 13.71 -30.07
C TYR A 83 9.31 12.21 -29.69
N PRO A 84 10.42 11.66 -29.17
CA PRO A 84 10.44 10.27 -28.69
C PRO A 84 9.55 10.13 -27.45
N LEU A 85 8.87 8.98 -27.33
CA LEU A 85 8.03 8.63 -26.19
C LEU A 85 8.69 7.52 -25.35
N HIS A 86 8.83 7.77 -24.05
CA HIS A 86 9.39 6.83 -23.10
C HIS A 86 8.32 6.27 -22.15
N ASP A 87 8.54 5.04 -21.69
CA ASP A 87 7.63 4.35 -20.78
C ASP A 87 7.48 5.13 -19.46
N GLY A 88 6.24 5.37 -19.03
CA GLY A 88 5.94 6.18 -17.85
C GLY A 88 5.76 7.68 -18.13
N GLU A 89 5.92 8.15 -19.37
CA GLU A 89 5.77 9.57 -19.68
C GLU A 89 4.32 10.04 -19.65
N VAL A 90 4.12 11.23 -19.07
CA VAL A 90 2.82 11.89 -19.01
C VAL A 90 2.70 12.92 -20.12
N ILE A 91 1.78 12.70 -21.04
CA ILE A 91 1.34 13.64 -22.09
C ILE A 91 0.17 14.46 -21.54
N ARG A 92 0.27 15.79 -21.51
CA ARG A 92 -0.83 16.69 -21.12
C ARG A 92 -1.50 17.28 -22.36
N LEU A 93 -2.82 17.17 -22.42
CA LEU A 93 -3.69 17.74 -23.45
C LEU A 93 -4.67 18.70 -22.75
N GLY A 94 -4.25 19.95 -22.54
CA GLY A 94 -4.99 20.88 -21.66
C GLY A 94 -5.02 20.37 -20.20
N ASP A 95 -6.22 20.15 -19.65
CA ASP A 95 -6.43 19.65 -18.27
C ASP A 95 -6.36 18.10 -18.17
N THR A 96 -6.45 17.41 -19.30
CA THR A 96 -6.37 15.95 -19.36
C THR A 96 -4.92 15.49 -19.40
N GLN A 97 -4.57 14.51 -18.57
CA GLN A 97 -3.25 13.88 -18.56
C GLN A 97 -3.35 12.42 -19.01
N LEU A 98 -2.46 12.02 -19.92
CA LEU A 98 -2.34 10.68 -20.46
C LEU A 98 -0.97 10.11 -20.08
N LEU A 99 -0.95 8.91 -19.52
CA LEU A 99 0.26 8.15 -19.23
C LEU A 99 0.52 7.18 -20.38
N PHE A 100 1.69 7.28 -21.00
CA PHE A 100 2.14 6.30 -21.97
C PHE A 100 2.87 5.15 -21.29
N ALA A 101 2.52 3.92 -21.65
CA ALA A 101 3.03 2.72 -21.01
C ALA A 101 3.23 1.56 -22.00
N ASN A 102 4.46 1.10 -22.19
CA ASN A 102 4.86 0.06 -23.13
C ASN A 102 5.07 -1.31 -22.44
N PHE A 103 4.00 -1.86 -21.87
CA PHE A 103 3.98 -3.19 -21.23
C PHE A 103 2.83 -4.06 -21.77
N ASP A 104 2.95 -5.38 -21.59
CA ASP A 104 1.91 -6.34 -22.01
C ASP A 104 0.77 -6.39 -20.98
N ALA A 105 -0.34 -5.72 -21.29
CA ALA A 105 -1.49 -5.57 -20.38
C ALA A 105 -2.20 -6.90 -20.07
N ASP A 106 -1.97 -7.94 -20.86
CA ASP A 106 -2.57 -9.26 -20.62
C ASP A 106 -2.03 -9.95 -19.36
N ILE A 107 -0.90 -9.47 -18.80
CA ILE A 107 -0.32 -9.96 -17.52
C ILE A 107 -1.12 -9.45 -16.29
N LEU A 108 -1.78 -8.30 -16.39
CA LEU A 108 -2.45 -7.66 -15.24
C LEU A 108 -3.91 -8.12 -15.03
N MET A 109 -4.56 -8.70 -16.04
CA MET A 109 -6.03 -8.88 -16.04
C MET A 109 -6.53 -10.33 -15.96
N ASN A 110 -5.66 -11.31 -15.70
CA ASN A 110 -6.09 -12.72 -15.64
C ASN A 110 -6.08 -13.27 -14.22
N ARG A 111 -7.25 -13.20 -13.55
CA ARG A 111 -7.74 -14.23 -12.62
C ARG A 111 -9.21 -14.00 -12.27
N ASP A 112 -10.06 -14.94 -12.67
CA ASP A 112 -11.38 -15.16 -12.07
C ASP A 112 -11.20 -15.45 -10.57
N MET A 113 -11.82 -14.63 -9.72
CA MET A 113 -12.00 -14.91 -8.29
C MET A 113 -13.49 -14.79 -7.96
N GLN A 114 -14.14 -15.95 -7.89
CA GLN A 114 -15.42 -16.14 -7.22
C GLN A 114 -15.15 -16.31 -5.72
N SER A 115 -15.78 -15.47 -4.90
CA SER A 115 -16.56 -15.83 -3.70
C SER A 115 -16.57 -14.66 -2.72
N GLU A 116 -17.76 -14.13 -2.46
CA GLU A 116 -18.04 -13.19 -1.36
C GLU A 116 -18.00 -13.97 -0.03
N GLU A 117 -17.02 -13.68 0.82
CA GLU A 117 -17.11 -13.94 2.26
C GLU A 117 -17.04 -12.59 2.98
N THR A 118 -18.10 -12.29 3.75
CA THR A 118 -18.21 -11.13 4.62
C THR A 118 -17.19 -11.24 5.77
N LEU A 119 -16.12 -10.45 5.68
CA LEU A 119 -15.17 -10.19 6.76
C LEU A 119 -15.77 -9.17 7.74
N GLU A 120 -16.02 -9.60 8.97
CA GLU A 120 -16.45 -8.74 10.07
C GLU A 120 -15.30 -8.55 11.07
N ILE A 121 -14.91 -7.29 11.25
CA ILE A 121 -13.82 -6.87 12.14
C ILE A 121 -14.37 -6.68 13.56
N PRO A 122 -13.73 -7.23 14.61
CA PRO A 122 -14.09 -6.92 15.99
C PRO A 122 -13.72 -5.47 16.32
N PHE A 123 -14.59 -4.77 17.03
CA PHE A 123 -14.24 -3.49 17.66
C PHE A 123 -13.03 -3.68 18.58
N HIS A 124 -11.97 -2.89 18.39
CA HIS A 124 -10.91 -2.73 19.39
C HIS A 124 -11.35 -1.68 20.40
N PHE A 125 -11.92 -2.14 21.51
CA PHE A 125 -12.23 -1.29 22.66
C PHE A 125 -10.97 -1.13 23.52
N SER A 126 -10.70 0.07 24.06
CA SER A 126 -9.62 0.30 25.02
C SER A 126 -9.85 -0.49 26.31
N ASP A 127 -8.79 -0.90 27.02
CA ASP A 127 -8.92 -1.67 28.28
C ASP A 127 -9.53 -0.87 29.46
N ASP A 128 -9.70 0.45 29.34
CA ASP A 128 -10.24 1.34 30.39
C ASP A 128 -11.78 1.49 30.37
N MET A 129 -12.51 0.52 29.81
CA MET A 129 -13.97 0.60 29.66
C MET A 129 -14.74 0.28 30.96
N PRO A 130 -15.85 1.00 31.25
CA PRO A 130 -16.65 0.73 32.44
C PRO A 130 -17.29 -0.66 32.37
N THR A 131 -17.30 -1.40 33.49
CA THR A 131 -17.96 -2.71 33.57
C THR A 131 -19.47 -2.57 33.70
N LEU A 132 -20.22 -3.39 32.96
CA LEU A 132 -21.68 -3.51 33.08
C LEU A 132 -22.04 -4.47 34.22
N GLU A 133 -22.88 -4.05 35.16
CA GLU A 133 -23.52 -4.96 36.10
C GLU A 133 -25.01 -5.06 35.77
N VAL A 134 -25.39 -6.20 35.19
CA VAL A 134 -26.80 -6.52 34.98
C VAL A 134 -27.39 -6.93 36.32
N VAL A 135 -28.37 -6.16 36.79
CA VAL A 135 -29.06 -6.43 38.05
C VAL A 135 -30.24 -7.38 37.76
N ALA A 136 -30.33 -8.49 38.51
CA ALA A 136 -31.20 -9.64 38.23
C ALA A 136 -32.70 -9.40 38.51
N ASP A 137 -33.51 -10.28 37.89
CA ASP A 137 -34.94 -10.20 37.55
C ASP A 137 -35.91 -9.55 38.56
N ILE A 138 -36.59 -8.51 38.08
CA ILE A 138 -37.95 -8.16 38.47
C ILE A 138 -38.82 -8.47 37.25
N GLU A 139 -39.79 -9.37 37.39
CA GLU A 139 -40.90 -9.45 36.44
C GLU A 139 -41.57 -8.05 36.44
N LEU A 140 -41.30 -7.25 35.40
CA LEU A 140 -41.98 -5.97 35.18
C LEU A 140 -43.45 -6.27 34.91
N GLN A 141 -44.24 -6.48 35.95
CA GLN A 141 -45.68 -6.64 35.81
C GLN A 141 -46.46 -5.33 35.95
N GLN A 142 -45.92 -4.21 36.46
CA GLN A 142 -46.74 -2.99 36.64
C GLN A 142 -46.12 -1.58 36.39
N ASP A 143 -44.81 -1.38 36.16
CA ASP A 143 -44.23 -0.01 36.23
C ASP A 143 -43.65 0.57 34.91
N VAL A 144 -44.28 0.31 33.76
CA VAL A 144 -43.92 1.01 32.51
C VAL A 144 -45.00 2.02 32.14
N SER A 145 -44.67 3.31 32.24
CA SER A 145 -45.61 4.40 31.94
C SER A 145 -45.96 4.47 30.45
N MET A 146 -44.98 4.24 29.58
CA MET A 146 -45.20 4.19 28.13
C MET A 146 -44.20 3.26 27.44
N MET A 147 -44.73 2.39 26.58
CA MET A 147 -43.96 1.61 25.61
C MET A 147 -44.42 1.98 24.21
N VAL A 148 -43.49 2.32 23.34
CA VAL A 148 -43.79 2.61 21.94
C VAL A 148 -42.90 1.76 21.05
N ASP A 149 -43.46 1.16 19.99
CA ASP A 149 -42.66 0.54 18.94
C ASP A 149 -41.83 1.64 18.28
N ALA A 150 -40.51 1.60 18.48
CA ALA A 150 -39.62 2.62 17.97
C ALA A 150 -39.59 2.59 16.44
N SER A 151 -39.80 1.44 15.81
CA SER A 151 -39.87 1.32 14.35
C SER A 151 -41.06 2.10 13.78
N GLN A 152 -42.23 1.99 14.43
CA GLN A 152 -43.42 2.75 14.03
C GLN A 152 -43.23 4.25 14.25
N LEU A 153 -42.69 4.64 15.41
CA LEU A 153 -42.44 6.04 15.76
C LEU A 153 -41.46 6.71 14.79
N ILE A 154 -40.40 6.01 14.41
CA ILE A 154 -39.42 6.47 13.41
C ILE A 154 -40.06 6.56 12.02
N GLN A 155 -40.91 5.60 11.65
CA GLN A 155 -41.59 5.60 10.36
C GLN A 155 -42.64 6.71 10.25
N GLU A 156 -43.35 7.04 11.33
CA GLU A 156 -44.26 8.19 11.42
C GLU A 156 -43.51 9.52 11.30
N LEU A 157 -42.31 9.63 11.90
CA LEU A 157 -41.46 10.81 11.77
C LEU A 157 -40.97 11.02 10.33
N HIS A 158 -40.62 9.95 9.60
CA HIS A 158 -40.16 10.02 8.21
C HIS A 158 -41.29 10.35 7.21
N ASN A 159 -42.54 9.98 7.49
CA ASN A 159 -43.65 10.04 6.53
C ASN A 159 -44.64 11.20 6.77
N ARG A 160 -44.38 12.13 7.71
CA ARG A 160 -45.28 13.28 7.92
C ARG A 160 -45.22 14.29 6.76
N PRO A 161 -46.34 14.59 6.08
CA PRO A 161 -46.36 15.60 5.02
C PRO A 161 -46.12 17.01 5.61
N ALA A 162 -45.30 17.81 4.92
CA ALA A 162 -44.88 19.16 5.32
C ALA A 162 -46.00 20.21 5.44
N THR A 163 -47.26 19.82 5.24
CA THR A 163 -48.41 20.73 5.12
C THR A 163 -49.12 21.07 6.44
N GLU A 164 -48.74 20.47 7.58
CA GLU A 164 -49.28 20.82 8.92
C GLU A 164 -48.35 21.73 9.76
N LEU A 165 -47.47 22.50 9.11
CA LEU A 165 -46.35 23.19 9.77
C LEU A 165 -46.62 24.59 10.37
N LEU A 166 -47.85 25.12 10.34
CA LEU A 166 -48.07 26.55 10.57
C LEU A 166 -48.77 26.97 11.87
N LYS A 167 -48.88 26.12 12.91
CA LYS A 167 -49.51 26.55 14.19
C LYS A 167 -48.86 26.12 15.51
N ASN A 168 -47.74 25.40 15.52
CA ASN A 168 -47.10 24.98 16.77
C ASN A 168 -45.67 25.49 16.87
N GLU A 169 -45.44 26.55 17.66
CA GLU A 169 -44.10 27.02 18.05
C GLU A 169 -43.26 25.87 18.64
N GLU A 170 -43.91 24.92 19.29
CA GLU A 170 -43.28 23.72 19.86
C GLU A 170 -42.77 22.74 18.79
N LEU A 171 -43.50 22.58 17.67
CA LEU A 171 -43.08 21.73 16.56
C LEU A 171 -41.88 22.33 15.81
N VAL A 172 -41.86 23.65 15.66
CA VAL A 172 -40.73 24.39 15.07
C VAL A 172 -39.47 24.25 15.93
N LYS A 173 -39.59 24.38 17.26
CA LYS A 173 -38.49 24.14 18.19
C LYS A 173 -37.97 22.69 18.11
N ARG A 174 -38.86 21.70 18.00
CA ARG A 174 -38.50 20.27 17.82
C ARG A 174 -37.73 20.04 16.51
N MET A 175 -38.16 20.66 15.40
CA MET A 175 -37.43 20.56 14.13
C MET A 175 -36.07 21.24 14.17
N GLN A 176 -35.95 22.40 14.82
CA GLN A 176 -34.67 23.10 14.98
C GLN A 176 -33.67 22.28 15.78
N ALA A 177 -34.11 21.69 16.91
CA ALA A 177 -33.33 20.75 17.69
C ALA A 177 -32.84 19.55 16.85
N MET A 178 -33.73 18.95 16.05
CA MET A 178 -33.38 17.81 15.19
C MET A 178 -32.34 18.16 14.12
N VAL A 179 -32.49 19.32 13.47
CA VAL A 179 -31.54 19.80 12.46
C VAL A 179 -30.18 20.10 13.08
N GLN A 180 -30.15 20.73 14.26
CA GLN A 180 -28.91 20.99 14.99
C GLN A 180 -28.16 19.69 15.34
N VAL A 181 -28.88 18.69 15.86
CA VAL A 181 -28.30 17.38 16.15
C VAL A 181 -27.82 16.68 14.87
N SER A 182 -28.60 16.73 13.78
CA SER A 182 -28.20 16.14 12.50
C SER A 182 -26.93 16.76 11.94
N MET A 183 -26.79 18.08 12.01
CA MET A 183 -25.58 18.78 11.58
C MET A 183 -24.39 18.46 12.48
N ALA A 184 -24.58 18.42 13.80
CA ALA A 184 -23.52 18.13 14.76
C ALA A 184 -23.00 16.68 14.62
N LEU A 185 -23.91 15.71 14.49
CA LEU A 185 -23.56 14.29 14.32
C LEU A 185 -23.05 13.96 12.91
N GLY A 186 -23.45 14.73 11.89
CA GLY A 186 -23.03 14.51 10.51
C GLY A 186 -21.61 15.00 10.20
N ALA A 187 -21.07 15.91 11.02
CA ALA A 187 -19.71 16.44 10.87
C ALA A 187 -18.62 15.50 11.41
N THR A 188 -19.02 14.43 12.09
CA THR A 188 -18.11 13.59 12.87
C THR A 188 -18.00 12.20 12.26
N THR A 189 -16.78 11.77 11.96
CA THR A 189 -16.51 10.46 11.34
C THR A 189 -15.90 9.44 12.29
N ARG A 190 -15.42 9.87 13.46
CA ARG A 190 -14.84 8.98 14.49
C ARG A 190 -15.87 8.65 15.55
N LEU A 191 -15.90 7.38 15.96
CA LEU A 191 -16.85 6.87 16.93
C LEU A 191 -16.80 7.61 18.29
N GLU A 192 -15.61 7.90 18.80
CA GLU A 192 -15.41 8.57 20.10
C GLU A 192 -15.94 10.02 20.10
N ASP A 193 -15.65 10.76 19.04
CA ASP A 193 -16.11 12.13 18.85
C ASP A 193 -17.64 12.15 18.71
N LEU A 194 -18.19 11.16 18.00
CA LEU A 194 -19.62 11.00 17.78
C LEU A 194 -20.35 10.69 19.11
N MET A 195 -19.75 9.87 19.97
CA MET A 195 -20.24 9.62 21.32
C MET A 195 -20.23 10.85 22.23
N THR A 196 -19.16 11.64 22.15
CA THR A 196 -19.07 12.87 22.94
C THR A 196 -20.15 13.85 22.47
N CYS A 197 -20.23 14.07 21.16
CA CYS A 197 -21.21 14.95 20.54
C CYS A 197 -22.64 14.56 20.90
N ILE A 198 -23.04 13.28 20.78
CA ILE A 198 -24.41 12.87 21.11
C ILE A 198 -24.75 13.09 22.59
N THR A 199 -23.81 12.82 23.51
CA THR A 199 -24.08 13.02 24.94
C THR A 199 -24.25 14.50 25.29
N GLU A 200 -23.47 15.40 24.67
CA GLU A 200 -23.62 16.84 24.82
C GLU A 200 -24.98 17.31 24.27
N GLN A 201 -25.35 16.85 23.06
CA GLN A 201 -26.64 17.16 22.47
C GLN A 201 -27.81 16.67 23.33
N ILE A 202 -27.71 15.49 23.96
CA ILE A 202 -28.73 14.98 24.89
C ILE A 202 -28.88 15.94 26.09
N PHE A 203 -27.78 16.41 26.68
CA PHE A 203 -27.87 17.32 27.84
C PHE A 203 -28.40 18.71 27.47
N ASP A 204 -28.09 19.20 26.28
CA ASP A 204 -28.62 20.46 25.76
C ASP A 204 -30.13 20.38 25.49
N LEU A 205 -30.60 19.25 24.95
CA LEU A 205 -32.01 19.03 24.62
C LEU A 205 -32.88 18.75 25.85
N PHE A 206 -32.35 18.01 26.82
CA PHE A 206 -33.11 17.56 27.99
C PHE A 206 -32.52 18.17 29.26
N ALA A 207 -32.98 19.36 29.66
CA ALA A 207 -32.44 20.08 30.82
C ALA A 207 -32.49 19.29 32.14
N GLU A 208 -33.45 18.39 32.29
CA GLU A 208 -33.63 17.52 33.46
C GLU A 208 -32.75 16.26 33.42
N ALA A 209 -32.02 16.01 32.33
CA ALA A 209 -31.15 14.84 32.21
C ALA A 209 -29.88 14.99 33.04
N GLU A 210 -29.74 14.20 34.10
CA GLU A 210 -28.56 14.23 34.98
C GLU A 210 -27.49 13.24 34.51
N ARG A 211 -27.89 12.16 33.85
CA ARG A 211 -26.99 11.14 33.31
C ARG A 211 -27.48 10.66 31.94
N ALA A 212 -26.53 10.50 31.02
CA ALA A 212 -26.76 9.90 29.72
C ALA A 212 -25.66 8.88 29.45
N PHE A 213 -26.02 7.73 28.90
CA PHE A 213 -25.04 6.77 28.42
C PHE A 213 -25.51 6.07 27.16
N VAL A 214 -24.53 5.71 26.34
CA VAL A 214 -24.72 5.04 25.06
C VAL A 214 -24.06 3.67 25.15
N MET A 215 -24.80 2.65 24.73
CA MET A 215 -24.32 1.27 24.70
C MET A 215 -24.45 0.73 23.29
N LEU A 216 -23.40 0.06 22.79
CA LEU A 216 -23.45 -0.67 21.54
C LEU A 216 -23.76 -2.14 21.79
N TYR A 217 -24.49 -2.75 20.87
CA TYR A 217 -24.83 -4.16 20.94
C TYR A 217 -23.88 -4.98 20.05
N GLU A 218 -23.01 -5.80 20.66
CA GLU A 218 -22.13 -6.70 19.92
C GLU A 218 -22.88 -8.01 19.61
N GLN A 219 -23.26 -8.18 18.33
CA GLN A 219 -24.11 -9.29 17.91
C GLN A 219 -23.47 -10.67 18.13
N LYS A 220 -22.17 -10.83 17.88
CA LYS A 220 -21.48 -12.14 18.00
C LYS A 220 -21.45 -12.68 19.43
N LYS A 221 -21.24 -11.78 20.39
CA LYS A 221 -21.14 -12.12 21.81
C LYS A 221 -22.45 -11.87 22.56
N ALA A 222 -23.49 -11.44 21.85
CA ALA A 222 -24.83 -11.13 22.37
C ALA A 222 -24.81 -10.28 23.65
N HIS A 223 -23.92 -9.28 23.73
CA HIS A 223 -23.80 -8.44 24.91
C HIS A 223 -23.68 -6.95 24.55
N LEU A 224 -24.01 -6.11 25.53
CA LEU A 224 -23.89 -4.67 25.44
C LEU A 224 -22.52 -4.21 25.94
N VAL A 225 -21.88 -3.38 25.14
CA VAL A 225 -20.63 -2.69 25.51
C VAL A 225 -20.97 -1.23 25.80
N PRO A 226 -20.73 -0.74 27.04
CA PRO A 226 -20.94 0.66 27.38
C PRO A 226 -19.89 1.52 26.68
N LEU A 227 -20.30 2.34 25.71
CA LEU A 227 -19.36 3.12 24.91
C LEU A 227 -19.10 4.51 25.50
N SER A 228 -20.11 5.13 26.10
CA SER A 228 -19.97 6.43 26.75
C SER A 228 -20.90 6.56 27.95
N VAL A 229 -20.40 7.10 29.05
CA VAL A 229 -21.17 7.47 30.25
C VAL A 229 -20.80 8.88 30.64
N ARG A 230 -21.79 9.76 30.74
CA ARG A 230 -21.60 11.15 31.13
C ARG A 230 -22.61 11.55 32.20
N TYR A 231 -22.15 12.42 33.09
CA TYR A 231 -22.94 13.05 34.14
C TYR A 231 -22.92 14.56 33.93
N ARG A 232 -24.07 15.22 34.03
CA ARG A 232 -24.19 16.67 33.85
C ARG A 232 -23.30 17.45 34.81
N ASP A 233 -23.33 17.10 36.09
CA ASP A 233 -22.63 17.85 37.15
C ASP A 233 -21.18 17.40 37.40
N LYS A 234 -20.77 16.28 36.78
CA LYS A 234 -19.44 15.67 36.97
C LYS A 234 -18.91 15.10 35.64
N PRO A 235 -18.56 15.96 34.66
CA PRO A 235 -18.14 15.52 33.33
C PRO A 235 -16.87 14.65 33.36
N GLU A 236 -15.98 14.83 34.35
CA GLU A 236 -14.73 14.07 34.51
C GLU A 236 -14.91 12.71 35.20
N MET A 237 -16.11 12.37 35.72
CA MET A 237 -16.31 11.14 36.47
C MET A 237 -16.54 9.94 35.56
N THR A 238 -15.44 9.28 35.19
CA THR A 238 -15.42 8.01 34.47
C THR A 238 -15.02 6.87 35.41
N ASN A 239 -15.97 6.27 36.14
CA ASN A 239 -15.86 4.97 36.86
C ASN A 239 -17.14 4.76 37.71
N LYS A 240 -17.64 3.57 38.07
CA LYS A 240 -17.29 2.15 37.94
C LYS A 240 -18.63 1.43 38.17
N LYS A 241 -19.01 0.46 37.33
CA LYS A 241 -20.27 -0.31 37.39
C LYS A 241 -21.54 0.48 37.06
N ILE A 242 -22.09 0.21 35.89
CA ILE A 242 -23.40 0.73 35.47
C ILE A 242 -24.43 -0.36 35.77
N GLY A 243 -25.36 -0.07 36.68
CA GLY A 243 -26.52 -0.91 36.94
C GLY A 243 -27.64 -0.58 35.95
N ILE A 244 -28.05 -1.55 35.14
CA ILE A 244 -29.23 -1.45 34.29
C ILE A 244 -30.12 -2.67 34.52
N SER A 245 -31.43 -2.43 34.52
CA SER A 245 -32.41 -3.48 34.58
C SER A 245 -32.35 -4.37 33.34
N HIS A 246 -32.20 -5.68 33.56
CA HIS A 246 -32.23 -6.69 32.51
C HIS A 246 -33.52 -6.62 31.67
N SER A 247 -34.64 -6.31 32.31
CA SER A 247 -35.96 -6.27 31.66
C SER A 247 -36.14 -5.06 30.74
N ILE A 248 -35.53 -3.91 31.08
CA ILE A 248 -35.48 -2.74 30.18
C ILE A 248 -34.63 -3.07 28.95
N ILE A 249 -33.42 -3.60 29.15
CA ILE A 249 -32.52 -3.99 28.06
C ILE A 249 -33.21 -4.98 27.12
N LYS A 250 -33.81 -6.03 27.69
CA LYS A 250 -34.49 -7.07 26.94
C LYS A 250 -35.61 -6.50 26.06
N ASN A 251 -36.49 -5.68 26.63
CA ASN A 251 -37.59 -5.07 25.86
C ASN A 251 -37.09 -4.09 24.79
N VAL A 252 -36.08 -3.29 25.08
CA VAL A 252 -35.52 -2.33 24.10
C VAL A 252 -34.83 -3.05 22.94
N ILE A 253 -34.06 -4.11 23.20
CA ILE A 253 -33.30 -4.83 22.17
C ILE A 253 -34.15 -5.86 21.43
N GLU A 254 -34.85 -6.75 22.14
CA GLU A 254 -35.61 -7.84 21.51
C GLU A 254 -36.89 -7.32 20.84
N ASN A 255 -37.62 -6.42 21.53
CA ASN A 255 -38.91 -5.92 21.05
C ASN A 255 -38.80 -4.59 20.29
N LYS A 256 -37.60 -3.98 20.20
CA LYS A 256 -37.35 -2.71 19.47
C LYS A 256 -38.25 -1.57 19.97
N GLN A 257 -38.48 -1.53 21.28
CA GLN A 257 -39.37 -0.56 21.91
C GLN A 257 -38.60 0.57 22.59
N ALA A 258 -39.11 1.78 22.45
CA ALA A 258 -38.73 2.91 23.30
C ALA A 258 -39.54 2.86 24.59
N ILE A 259 -38.88 3.01 25.74
CA ILE A 259 -39.46 2.86 27.07
C ILE A 259 -39.29 4.15 27.86
N LEU A 260 -40.39 4.61 28.46
CA LEU A 260 -40.42 5.71 29.42
C LEU A 260 -40.94 5.21 30.77
N ILE A 261 -40.20 5.53 31.82
CA ILE A 261 -40.57 5.31 33.23
C ILE A 261 -40.62 6.68 33.88
N ASP A 262 -41.81 7.09 34.35
CA ASP A 262 -42.10 8.42 34.89
C ASP A 262 -41.87 8.54 36.41
N ASP A 263 -42.03 7.45 37.16
CA ASP A 263 -41.71 7.37 38.58
C ASP A 263 -41.13 6.00 38.97
N ALA A 264 -39.80 5.86 38.91
CA ALA A 264 -39.10 4.66 39.34
C ALA A 264 -39.06 4.48 40.88
N GLN A 265 -39.57 5.44 41.67
CA GLN A 265 -39.67 5.37 43.13
C GLN A 265 -41.08 5.06 43.63
N GLY A 266 -42.07 4.99 42.74
CA GLY A 266 -43.50 4.88 43.06
C GLY A 266 -43.94 3.62 43.79
N ASP A 267 -43.14 2.56 43.87
CA ASP A 267 -43.53 1.28 44.49
C ASP A 267 -42.79 0.96 45.81
N LEU A 268 -42.60 1.97 46.66
CA LEU A 268 -42.01 1.84 47.99
C LEU A 268 -42.91 1.15 49.04
N GLN A 269 -44.07 0.57 48.67
CA GLN A 269 -44.99 -0.02 49.65
C GLN A 269 -45.02 -1.54 49.74
N TYR A 270 -44.50 -2.32 48.78
CA TYR A 270 -44.57 -3.78 48.88
C TYR A 270 -43.39 -4.50 48.23
N GLY A 271 -42.26 -4.61 48.95
CA GLY A 271 -41.27 -5.65 48.63
C GLY A 271 -39.85 -5.32 49.04
N GLN A 272 -39.30 -6.11 49.96
CA GLN A 272 -37.87 -6.10 50.29
C GLN A 272 -37.05 -6.53 49.05
N GLN A 273 -36.09 -5.71 48.59
CA GLN A 273 -34.70 -6.11 48.28
C GLN A 273 -33.85 -4.97 47.66
N GLU A 274 -32.56 -4.97 48.03
CA GLU A 274 -31.57 -3.87 47.99
C GLU A 274 -31.11 -3.37 46.60
N SER A 275 -31.61 -3.89 45.48
CA SER A 275 -31.05 -3.58 44.15
C SER A 275 -31.55 -2.27 43.52
N VAL A 276 -32.73 -1.80 43.90
CA VAL A 276 -33.27 -0.48 43.46
C VAL A 276 -32.93 0.64 44.46
N MET A 277 -32.59 0.27 45.71
CA MET A 277 -32.33 1.23 46.80
C MET A 277 -31.06 2.07 46.61
N ASN A 278 -30.14 1.68 45.70
CA ASN A 278 -28.83 2.34 45.54
C ASN A 278 -28.72 3.31 44.35
N LEU A 279 -29.74 3.46 43.49
CA LEU A 279 -29.61 4.28 42.26
C LEU A 279 -30.35 5.62 42.30
N ALA A 280 -31.31 5.81 43.23
CA ALA A 280 -32.07 7.06 43.40
C ALA A 280 -32.64 7.64 42.09
N ILE A 281 -32.99 6.81 41.10
CA ILE A 281 -33.50 7.29 39.81
C ILE A 281 -34.99 7.60 39.95
N ARG A 282 -35.43 8.75 39.44
CA ARG A 282 -36.84 9.18 39.43
C ARG A 282 -37.52 8.90 38.09
N SER A 283 -36.87 9.23 36.98
CA SER A 283 -37.42 9.01 35.64
C SER A 283 -36.33 8.54 34.67
N VAL A 284 -36.69 7.64 33.74
CA VAL A 284 -35.78 7.02 32.77
C VAL A 284 -36.43 7.02 31.39
N MET A 285 -35.65 7.42 30.38
CA MET A 285 -35.92 7.09 28.98
C MET A 285 -34.87 6.11 28.49
N CYS A 286 -35.29 5.03 27.84
CA CYS A 286 -34.41 4.08 27.19
C CYS A 286 -34.90 3.82 25.77
N VAL A 287 -34.04 4.09 24.80
CA VAL A 287 -34.39 4.12 23.38
C VAL A 287 -33.39 3.29 22.58
N PRO A 288 -33.85 2.43 21.66
CA PRO A 288 -32.96 1.65 20.82
C PRO A 288 -32.36 2.52 19.70
N ILE A 289 -31.09 2.26 19.40
CA ILE A 289 -30.41 2.80 18.21
C ILE A 289 -30.74 1.86 17.05
N LEU A 290 -31.71 2.24 16.22
CA LEU A 290 -32.26 1.40 15.16
C LEU A 290 -31.80 1.87 13.77
N PHE A 291 -31.23 0.95 12.99
CA PHE A 291 -30.94 1.16 11.58
C PHE A 291 -31.52 0.00 10.75
N GLN A 292 -32.40 0.29 9.78
CA GLN A 292 -33.02 -0.73 8.92
C GLN A 292 -33.55 -1.97 9.68
N ASN A 293 -34.25 -1.74 10.80
CA ASN A 293 -34.81 -2.78 11.67
C ASN A 293 -33.76 -3.61 12.46
N GLN A 294 -32.49 -3.22 12.46
CA GLN A 294 -31.43 -3.80 13.28
C GLN A 294 -31.13 -2.87 14.46
N VAL A 295 -31.04 -3.44 15.67
CA VAL A 295 -30.62 -2.71 16.88
C VAL A 295 -29.10 -2.68 16.91
N LEU A 296 -28.52 -1.49 16.75
CA LEU A 296 -27.07 -1.25 16.85
C LEU A 296 -26.64 -1.04 18.32
N GLY A 297 -27.58 -0.68 19.18
CA GLY A 297 -27.33 -0.32 20.56
C GLY A 297 -28.54 0.30 21.23
N LEU A 298 -28.32 0.95 22.38
CA LEU A 298 -29.34 1.73 23.08
C LEU A 298 -28.76 3.00 23.69
N VAL A 299 -29.62 3.98 23.91
CA VAL A 299 -29.33 5.18 24.66
C VAL A 299 -30.26 5.21 25.87
N GLN A 300 -29.68 5.41 27.05
CA GLN A 300 -30.44 5.64 28.25
C GLN A 300 -30.15 7.03 28.81
N VAL A 301 -31.21 7.73 29.20
CA VAL A 301 -31.16 9.02 29.86
C VAL A 301 -31.94 8.91 31.16
N ASP A 302 -31.32 9.28 32.27
CA ASP A 302 -31.95 9.25 33.59
C ASP A 302 -31.80 10.56 34.37
N ASN A 303 -32.79 10.79 35.24
CA ASN A 303 -32.86 11.89 36.18
C ASN A 303 -33.08 11.32 37.59
N ARG A 304 -32.24 11.72 38.57
CA ARG A 304 -32.24 11.21 39.94
C ARG A 304 -32.75 12.22 40.97
N GLY A 305 -32.65 13.52 40.71
CA GLY A 305 -33.02 14.60 41.64
C GLY A 305 -33.97 15.67 41.10
N GLY A 306 -34.24 15.70 39.80
CA GLY A 306 -35.04 16.75 39.17
C GLY A 306 -36.51 16.73 39.56
N SER A 307 -37.18 17.89 39.41
CA SER A 307 -38.55 18.10 39.89
C SER A 307 -39.62 17.50 38.96
N LYS A 308 -39.25 17.22 37.70
CA LYS A 308 -40.15 16.82 36.61
C LYS A 308 -39.69 15.50 35.97
N ALA A 309 -40.64 14.58 35.75
CA ALA A 309 -40.44 13.35 34.99
C ALA A 309 -40.33 13.65 33.49
N PHE A 310 -39.66 12.78 32.73
CA PHE A 310 -39.65 12.88 31.28
C PHE A 310 -41.05 12.62 30.71
N SER A 311 -41.35 13.29 29.60
CA SER A 311 -42.63 13.23 28.90
C SER A 311 -42.57 12.32 27.68
N ALA A 312 -43.75 11.90 27.20
CA ALA A 312 -43.88 11.16 25.94
C ALA A 312 -43.31 11.92 24.73
N ASP A 313 -43.40 13.26 24.76
CA ASP A 313 -42.83 14.13 23.73
C ASP A 313 -41.29 14.13 23.77
N GLU A 314 -40.69 14.11 24.96
CA GLU A 314 -39.24 13.98 25.11
C GLU A 314 -38.74 12.61 24.66
N LEU A 315 -39.52 11.54 24.91
CA LEU A 315 -39.23 10.20 24.38
C LEU A 315 -39.21 10.19 22.85
N GLN A 316 -40.17 10.88 22.22
CA GLN A 316 -40.22 11.03 20.75
C GLN A 316 -38.99 11.77 20.20
N ILE A 317 -38.57 12.85 20.87
CA ILE A 317 -37.36 13.60 20.48
C ILE A 317 -36.12 12.73 20.63
N LEU A 318 -36.00 11.99 21.73
CA LEU A 318 -34.86 11.09 21.96
C LEU A 318 -34.81 9.97 20.92
N ALA A 319 -35.96 9.42 20.52
CA ALA A 319 -36.04 8.44 19.43
C ALA A 319 -35.62 9.00 18.06
N ALA A 320 -35.99 10.25 17.75
CA ALA A 320 -35.51 10.93 16.56
C ALA A 320 -33.99 11.13 16.59
N VAL A 321 -33.45 11.55 17.74
CA VAL A 321 -32.00 11.70 17.98
C VAL A 321 -31.27 10.36 17.83
N CYS A 322 -31.81 9.27 18.38
CA CYS A 322 -31.25 7.92 18.25
C CYS A 322 -31.29 7.39 16.81
N SER A 323 -32.27 7.80 16.02
CA SER A 323 -32.33 7.46 14.58
C SER A 323 -31.23 8.14 13.80
N GLN A 324 -31.00 9.43 14.06
CA GLN A 324 -29.90 10.18 13.46
C GLN A 324 -28.54 9.62 13.88
N LEU A 325 -28.41 9.28 15.17
CA LEU A 325 -27.25 8.60 15.73
C LEU A 325 -26.98 7.27 15.02
N ALA A 326 -28.02 6.48 14.75
CA ALA A 326 -27.89 5.20 14.07
C ALA A 326 -27.30 5.35 12.65
N ILE A 327 -27.70 6.40 11.93
CA ILE A 327 -27.15 6.70 10.60
C ILE A 327 -25.67 7.09 10.71
N SER A 328 -25.31 8.02 11.59
CA SER A 328 -23.91 8.44 11.75
C SER A 328 -23.02 7.30 12.25
N LEU A 329 -23.51 6.45 13.16
CA LEU A 329 -22.82 5.25 13.60
C LEU A 329 -22.57 4.29 12.44
N ARG A 330 -23.58 4.02 11.60
CA ARG A 330 -23.41 3.12 10.45
C ARG A 330 -22.45 3.70 9.42
N ASN A 331 -22.48 5.01 9.18
CA ASN A 331 -21.52 5.68 8.31
C ASN A 331 -20.09 5.54 8.85
N SER A 332 -19.87 5.81 10.15
CA SER A 332 -18.57 5.62 10.81
C SER A 332 -18.06 4.18 10.65
N GLN A 333 -18.93 3.19 10.90
CA GLN A 333 -18.59 1.77 10.71
C GLN A 333 -18.25 1.44 9.25
N LEU A 334 -19.05 1.92 8.29
CA LEU A 334 -18.78 1.69 6.86
C LEU A 334 -17.44 2.30 6.44
N TYR A 335 -17.09 3.49 6.95
CA TYR A 335 -15.78 4.09 6.69
C TYR A 335 -14.64 3.23 7.24
N GLU A 336 -14.75 2.75 8.48
CA GLU A 336 -13.76 1.84 9.10
C GLU A 336 -13.67 0.49 8.36
N GLU A 337 -14.80 -0.08 7.94
CA GLU A 337 -14.87 -1.32 7.15
C GLU A 337 -14.15 -1.14 5.81
N ILE A 338 -14.40 -0.03 5.09
CA ILE A 338 -13.73 0.29 3.82
C ILE A 338 -12.23 0.49 4.03
N GLU A 339 -11.84 1.24 5.06
CA GLU A 339 -10.43 1.50 5.36
C GLU A 339 -9.67 0.20 5.68
N SER A 340 -10.26 -0.65 6.52
CA SER A 340 -9.64 -1.92 6.89
C SER A 340 -9.58 -2.90 5.73
N LEU A 341 -10.63 -2.97 4.89
CA LEU A 341 -10.62 -3.78 3.66
C LEU A 341 -9.52 -3.30 2.71
N PHE A 342 -9.40 -1.98 2.52
CA PHE A 342 -8.35 -1.40 1.68
C PHE A 342 -6.96 -1.72 2.23
N GLU A 343 -6.73 -1.51 3.54
CA GLU A 343 -5.44 -1.81 4.16
C GLU A 343 -5.11 -3.31 4.09
N GLY A 344 -6.09 -4.18 4.34
CA GLY A 344 -5.94 -5.63 4.20
C GLY A 344 -5.58 -6.05 2.78
N PHE A 345 -6.23 -5.45 1.77
CA PHE A 345 -5.91 -5.69 0.36
C PHE A 345 -4.50 -5.24 0.00
N VAL A 346 -4.07 -4.05 0.45
CA VAL A 346 -2.70 -3.55 0.24
C VAL A 346 -1.69 -4.50 0.87
N LYS A 347 -1.86 -4.87 2.14
CA LYS A 347 -0.95 -5.78 2.85
C LYS A 347 -0.83 -7.14 2.18
N ALA A 348 -1.97 -7.73 1.79
CA ALA A 348 -1.99 -9.02 1.09
C ALA A 348 -1.29 -8.93 -0.28
N SER A 349 -1.50 -7.84 -1.01
CA SER A 349 -0.88 -7.60 -2.32
C SER A 349 0.64 -7.46 -2.21
N VAL A 350 1.13 -6.69 -1.23
CA VAL A 350 2.56 -6.54 -0.95
C VAL A 350 3.18 -7.88 -0.58
N GLN A 351 2.55 -8.62 0.34
CA GLN A 351 3.04 -9.94 0.75
C GLN A 351 3.10 -10.94 -0.41
N ALA A 352 2.15 -10.88 -1.35
CA ALA A 352 2.17 -11.71 -2.54
C ALA A 352 3.35 -11.37 -3.46
N ILE A 353 3.65 -10.08 -3.67
CA ILE A 353 4.80 -9.65 -4.49
C ILE A 353 6.13 -10.01 -3.83
N GLU A 354 6.30 -9.72 -2.54
CA GLU A 354 7.52 -10.08 -1.79
C GLU A 354 7.76 -11.60 -1.76
N SER A 355 6.71 -12.42 -1.84
CA SER A 355 6.87 -13.89 -1.93
C SER A 355 7.59 -14.36 -3.20
N ARG A 356 7.60 -13.56 -4.27
CA ARG A 356 8.35 -13.82 -5.51
C ARG A 356 9.82 -13.42 -5.42
N ASP A 357 10.16 -12.51 -4.51
CA ASP A 357 11.52 -12.06 -4.25
C ASP A 357 11.88 -12.34 -2.78
N PRO A 358 12.37 -13.57 -2.47
CA PRO A 358 12.71 -13.96 -1.10
C PRO A 358 13.67 -13.01 -0.38
N GLY A 359 14.46 -12.23 -1.13
CA GLY A 359 15.38 -11.22 -0.56
C GLY A 359 14.69 -9.95 -0.04
N THR A 360 13.37 -9.84 -0.20
CA THR A 360 12.56 -8.67 0.20
C THR A 360 11.46 -9.00 1.19
N ALA A 361 11.46 -10.20 1.80
CA ALA A 361 10.43 -10.56 2.76
C ALA A 361 10.36 -9.55 3.94
N GLY A 362 9.21 -8.91 4.11
CA GLY A 362 8.96 -7.92 5.16
C GLY A 362 9.64 -6.57 4.94
N HIS A 363 10.34 -6.37 3.81
CA HIS A 363 11.08 -5.15 3.48
C HIS A 363 10.15 -3.94 3.42
N SER A 364 9.07 -4.02 2.64
CA SER A 364 8.16 -2.89 2.41
C SER A 364 7.51 -2.43 3.71
N PHE A 365 7.24 -3.37 4.62
CA PHE A 365 6.69 -3.08 5.94
C PHE A 365 7.69 -2.35 6.84
N ARG A 366 8.97 -2.75 6.85
CA ARG A 366 10.02 -2.06 7.61
C ARG A 366 10.31 -0.68 7.04
N VAL A 367 10.39 -0.55 5.72
CA VAL A 367 10.55 0.73 5.02
C VAL A 367 9.39 1.67 5.37
N ALA A 368 8.16 1.19 5.38
CA ALA A 368 7.00 1.99 5.79
C ALA A 368 7.08 2.46 7.26
N ASP A 369 7.50 1.59 8.18
CA ASP A 369 7.70 1.95 9.59
C ASP A 369 8.81 3.00 9.76
N TYR A 370 9.96 2.81 9.11
CA TYR A 370 11.08 3.76 9.15
C TYR A 370 10.72 5.11 8.52
N ALA A 371 9.99 5.11 7.40
CA ALA A 371 9.54 6.33 6.73
C ALA A 371 8.57 7.13 7.62
N GLU A 372 7.63 6.45 8.28
CA GLU A 372 6.68 7.07 9.20
C GLU A 372 7.39 7.68 10.42
N LYS A 373 8.30 6.93 11.05
CA LYS A 373 9.12 7.42 12.17
C LYS A 373 9.97 8.63 11.77
N LEU A 374 10.58 8.60 10.58
CA LEU A 374 11.38 9.70 10.07
C LEU A 374 10.51 10.93 9.80
N ALA A 375 9.33 10.77 9.18
CA ALA A 375 8.41 11.89 8.93
C ALA A 375 7.95 12.56 10.25
N ILE A 376 7.64 11.76 11.28
CA ILE A 376 7.29 12.27 12.62
C ILE A 376 8.48 12.97 13.28
N ALA A 377 9.70 12.47 13.09
CA ALA A 377 10.90 13.09 13.63
C ALA A 377 11.25 14.42 12.93
N VAL A 378 10.99 14.54 11.63
CA VAL A 378 11.19 15.77 10.86
C VAL A 378 10.32 16.90 11.41
N ASP A 379 9.05 16.63 11.73
CA ASP A 379 8.12 17.61 12.33
C ASP A 379 8.63 18.15 13.70
N ARG A 380 9.42 17.35 14.42
CA ARG A 380 9.99 17.72 15.72
C ARG A 380 11.41 18.28 15.64
N SER A 381 11.99 18.36 14.44
CA SER A 381 13.38 18.76 14.25
C SER A 381 13.59 20.25 14.57
N ALA A 382 14.75 20.56 15.14
CA ALA A 382 15.18 21.93 15.39
C ALA A 382 15.86 22.58 14.17
N ASP A 383 16.06 21.82 13.08
CA ASP A 383 16.74 22.29 11.86
C ASP A 383 15.92 23.37 11.15
N THR A 384 16.53 24.52 10.87
CA THR A 384 15.90 25.70 10.28
C THR A 384 15.21 25.43 8.95
N ASP A 385 15.75 24.55 8.11
CA ASP A 385 15.23 24.28 6.77
C ASP A 385 14.06 23.28 6.80
N LEU A 386 14.05 22.38 7.80
CA LEU A 386 13.01 21.38 8.00
C LEU A 386 11.89 21.86 8.94
N LYS A 387 12.12 22.90 9.76
CA LYS A 387 11.16 23.42 10.74
C LYS A 387 9.86 23.96 10.14
N LEU A 388 9.89 24.34 8.86
CA LEU A 388 8.71 24.80 8.11
C LEU A 388 7.89 23.65 7.53
N ILE A 389 8.39 22.43 7.64
CA ILE A 389 7.79 21.22 7.10
C ILE A 389 7.09 20.49 8.24
N SER A 390 5.78 20.32 8.11
CA SER A 390 4.98 19.53 9.04
C SER A 390 4.16 18.52 8.24
N PHE A 391 4.14 17.28 8.72
CA PHE A 391 3.32 16.21 8.15
C PHE A 391 2.07 16.04 9.00
N ASN A 392 0.90 16.26 8.40
CA ASN A 392 -0.35 15.89 9.04
C ASN A 392 -0.57 14.37 8.98
N GLN A 393 -1.53 13.85 9.74
CA GLN A 393 -1.84 12.41 9.81
C GLN A 393 -2.17 11.80 8.44
N GLU A 394 -2.82 12.55 7.54
CA GLU A 394 -3.15 12.08 6.19
C GLU A 394 -1.89 11.95 5.33
N GLN A 395 -0.95 12.91 5.41
CA GLN A 395 0.32 12.85 4.67
C GLN A 395 1.24 11.74 5.18
N ILE A 396 1.23 11.47 6.50
CA ILE A 396 1.93 10.32 7.06
C ILE A 396 1.34 9.02 6.50
N LYS A 397 0.00 8.93 6.45
CA LYS A 397 -0.70 7.77 5.87
C LYS A 397 -0.42 7.61 4.37
N GLU A 398 -0.37 8.71 3.63
CA GLU A 398 0.00 8.73 2.22
C GLU A 398 1.42 8.18 2.00
N LEU A 399 2.40 8.70 2.76
CA LEU A 399 3.77 8.21 2.75
C LEU A 399 3.84 6.72 3.14
N ARG A 400 3.08 6.30 4.16
CA ARG A 400 3.03 4.89 4.59
C ARG A 400 2.57 3.97 3.46
N TYR A 401 1.49 4.31 2.74
CA TYR A 401 1.04 3.49 1.61
C TYR A 401 1.98 3.55 0.41
N ALA A 402 2.56 4.71 0.11
CA ALA A 402 3.58 4.83 -0.92
C ALA A 402 4.79 3.92 -0.61
N SER A 403 5.24 3.90 0.64
CA SER A 403 6.29 3.01 1.13
C SER A 403 5.91 1.54 1.08
N LEU A 404 4.66 1.16 1.36
CA LEU A 404 4.24 -0.24 1.22
C LEU A 404 4.20 -0.69 -0.23
N LEU A 405 3.82 0.19 -1.16
CA LEU A 405 3.56 -0.15 -2.56
C LEU A 405 4.71 0.16 -3.52
N HIS A 406 5.81 0.76 -3.05
CA HIS A 406 6.90 1.26 -3.90
C HIS A 406 7.49 0.20 -4.84
N ASP A 407 7.55 -1.04 -4.37
CA ASP A 407 8.15 -2.17 -5.06
C ASP A 407 7.13 -3.06 -5.80
N PHE A 408 5.84 -2.67 -5.82
CA PHE A 408 4.77 -3.48 -6.40
C PHE A 408 5.01 -3.85 -7.87
N GLY A 409 5.63 -2.95 -8.63
CA GLY A 409 5.96 -3.11 -10.04
C GLY A 409 6.99 -4.20 -10.35
N LYS A 410 7.62 -4.81 -9.34
CA LYS A 410 8.40 -6.05 -9.51
C LYS A 410 7.57 -7.17 -10.12
N VAL A 411 6.23 -7.09 -10.04
CA VAL A 411 5.33 -7.99 -10.76
C VAL A 411 5.64 -8.10 -12.25
N GLY A 412 6.06 -6.99 -12.88
CA GLY A 412 6.37 -6.90 -14.31
C GLY A 412 7.79 -7.30 -14.70
N VAL A 413 8.67 -7.61 -13.73
CA VAL A 413 10.03 -8.07 -13.99
C VAL A 413 10.04 -9.57 -14.23
N ARG A 414 10.85 -10.05 -15.20
CA ARG A 414 10.94 -11.48 -15.50
C ARG A 414 11.52 -12.24 -14.33
N GLU A 415 10.93 -13.39 -14.04
CA GLU A 415 11.30 -14.24 -12.90
C GLU A 415 12.79 -14.57 -12.85
N HIS A 416 13.38 -14.98 -13.98
CA HIS A 416 14.80 -15.35 -14.04
C HIS A 416 15.75 -14.16 -13.84
N VAL A 417 15.30 -12.92 -14.02
CA VAL A 417 16.09 -11.72 -13.72
C VAL A 417 15.92 -11.36 -12.24
N LEU A 418 14.68 -11.39 -11.74
CA LEU A 418 14.34 -11.08 -10.35
C LEU A 418 15.04 -12.02 -9.36
N THR A 419 15.05 -13.32 -9.62
CA THR A 419 15.62 -14.33 -8.70
C THR A 419 17.10 -14.65 -8.99
N LYS A 420 17.82 -13.79 -9.73
CA LYS A 420 19.18 -14.08 -10.18
C LYS A 420 20.20 -13.99 -9.03
N ALA A 421 20.66 -15.16 -8.59
CA ALA A 421 21.54 -15.33 -7.43
C ALA A 421 23.02 -15.01 -7.64
N ARG A 422 23.53 -15.24 -8.86
CA ARG A 422 24.96 -15.15 -9.23
C ARG A 422 25.10 -14.49 -10.59
N LYS A 423 26.32 -14.09 -10.98
CA LYS A 423 26.55 -13.38 -12.25
C LYS A 423 26.19 -14.20 -13.49
N LEU A 424 26.47 -15.49 -13.46
CA LEU A 424 26.07 -16.50 -14.44
C LEU A 424 24.89 -17.31 -13.93
N TYR A 425 23.99 -17.65 -14.84
CA TYR A 425 22.93 -18.61 -14.56
C TYR A 425 23.49 -20.01 -14.31
N PRO A 426 22.77 -20.87 -13.54
CA PRO A 426 23.23 -22.23 -13.26
C PRO A 426 23.57 -23.03 -14.52
N HIS A 427 22.72 -22.94 -15.55
CA HIS A 427 22.93 -23.64 -16.82
C HIS A 427 24.11 -23.09 -17.64
N GLU A 428 24.41 -21.79 -17.53
CA GLU A 428 25.58 -21.18 -18.18
C GLU A 428 26.87 -21.66 -17.52
N LEU A 429 26.92 -21.65 -16.18
CA LEU A 429 28.05 -22.15 -15.41
C LEU A 429 28.30 -23.65 -15.68
N ASP A 430 27.24 -24.45 -15.76
CA ASP A 430 27.35 -25.88 -16.05
C ASP A 430 27.82 -26.14 -17.49
N ASN A 431 27.35 -25.35 -18.47
CA ASN A 431 27.85 -25.41 -19.84
C ASN A 431 29.33 -25.01 -19.95
N LEU A 432 29.77 -23.99 -19.20
CA LEU A 432 31.18 -23.61 -19.14
C LEU A 432 32.04 -24.73 -18.55
N LYS A 433 31.62 -25.34 -17.43
CA LYS A 433 32.31 -26.51 -16.86
C LYS A 433 32.36 -27.68 -17.84
N LEU A 434 31.27 -27.95 -18.55
CA LEU A 434 31.21 -29.01 -19.56
C LEU A 434 32.22 -28.74 -20.69
N ARG A 435 32.35 -27.49 -21.16
CA ARG A 435 33.36 -27.11 -22.15
C ARG A 435 34.79 -27.29 -21.65
N VAL A 436 35.05 -26.99 -20.37
CA VAL A 436 36.36 -27.26 -19.77
C VAL A 436 36.68 -28.75 -19.75
N HIS A 437 35.73 -29.59 -19.33
CA HIS A 437 35.90 -31.04 -19.36
C HIS A 437 36.08 -31.58 -20.79
N TYR A 438 35.37 -31.00 -21.75
CA TYR A 438 35.51 -31.38 -23.15
C TYR A 438 36.87 -30.97 -23.74
N ALA A 439 37.36 -29.77 -23.39
CA ALA A 439 38.70 -29.32 -23.77
C ALA A 439 39.78 -30.24 -23.20
N GLU A 440 39.68 -30.60 -21.92
CA GLU A 440 40.59 -31.56 -21.26
C GLU A 440 40.61 -32.91 -21.99
N ALA A 441 39.43 -33.45 -22.33
CA ALA A 441 39.33 -34.71 -23.07
C ALA A 441 39.94 -34.61 -24.48
N CYS A 442 39.70 -33.51 -25.21
CA CYS A 442 40.26 -33.30 -26.54
C CYS A 442 41.79 -33.14 -26.52
N MET A 443 42.33 -32.43 -25.53
CA MET A 443 43.78 -32.28 -25.33
C MET A 443 44.44 -33.62 -25.03
N GLN A 444 43.83 -34.42 -24.13
CA GLN A 444 44.34 -35.75 -23.79
C GLN A 444 44.32 -36.69 -25.01
N GLU A 445 43.21 -36.73 -25.74
CA GLU A 445 43.05 -37.56 -26.94
C GLU A 445 44.13 -37.22 -27.98
N ARG A 446 44.28 -35.93 -28.31
CA ARG A 446 45.27 -35.45 -29.28
C ARG A 446 46.70 -35.78 -28.85
N ALA A 447 47.01 -35.59 -27.57
CA ALA A 447 48.33 -35.86 -27.04
C ALA A 447 48.69 -37.35 -27.20
N TYR A 448 47.82 -38.26 -26.76
CA TYR A 448 48.07 -39.70 -26.89
C TYR A 448 48.04 -40.17 -28.35
N ARG A 449 47.13 -39.66 -29.20
CA ARG A 449 47.12 -39.97 -30.64
C ARG A 449 48.43 -39.55 -31.30
N GLY A 450 48.89 -38.32 -31.06
CA GLY A 450 50.15 -37.82 -31.60
C GLY A 450 51.38 -38.59 -31.10
N LEU A 451 51.35 -39.13 -29.87
CA LEU A 451 52.40 -40.02 -29.38
C LEU A 451 52.42 -41.36 -30.14
N VAL A 452 51.25 -41.95 -30.39
CA VAL A 452 51.13 -43.21 -31.16
C VAL A 452 51.58 -43.01 -32.61
N GLU A 453 51.18 -41.91 -33.25
CA GLU A 453 51.61 -41.58 -34.61
C GLU A 453 53.14 -41.41 -34.70
N ARG A 454 53.74 -40.66 -33.78
CA ARG A 454 55.21 -40.52 -33.70
C ARG A 454 55.91 -41.86 -33.43
N HIS A 455 55.35 -42.71 -32.57
CA HIS A 455 55.90 -44.05 -32.32
C HIS A 455 55.97 -44.88 -33.62
N ILE A 456 54.92 -44.84 -34.43
CA ILE A 456 54.84 -45.56 -35.71
C ILE A 456 55.83 -44.99 -36.73
N LEU A 457 55.85 -43.66 -36.88
CA LEU A 457 56.68 -42.98 -37.88
C LEU A 457 58.18 -43.03 -37.55
N GLU A 458 58.55 -42.78 -36.30
CA GLU A 458 59.93 -42.70 -35.85
C GLU A 458 60.48 -44.02 -35.29
N LYS A 459 59.64 -45.07 -35.20
CA LYS A 459 59.98 -46.41 -34.70
C LYS A 459 60.67 -46.41 -33.33
N PHE A 460 60.00 -45.86 -32.31
CA PHE A 460 60.59 -45.82 -30.96
C PHE A 460 60.86 -47.21 -30.38
N SER A 461 61.96 -47.35 -29.66
CA SER A 461 62.15 -48.48 -28.73
C SER A 461 61.13 -48.41 -27.59
N ALA A 462 60.85 -49.54 -26.93
CA ALA A 462 59.95 -49.58 -25.79
C ALA A 462 60.36 -48.59 -24.69
N GLU A 463 61.66 -48.47 -24.42
CA GLU A 463 62.22 -47.54 -23.44
C GLU A 463 62.03 -46.06 -23.86
N LYS A 464 62.23 -45.73 -25.14
CA LYS A 464 62.00 -44.38 -25.66
C LYS A 464 60.50 -44.01 -25.62
N PHE A 465 59.61 -44.94 -25.96
CA PHE A 465 58.16 -44.73 -25.90
C PHE A 465 57.70 -44.43 -24.47
N GLU A 466 58.14 -45.23 -23.49
CA GLU A 466 57.80 -45.03 -22.08
C GLU A 466 58.31 -43.67 -21.56
N LYS A 467 59.50 -43.24 -21.98
CA LYS A 467 60.05 -41.93 -21.64
C LYS A 467 59.22 -40.78 -22.24
N GLU A 468 58.86 -40.86 -23.51
CA GLU A 468 58.03 -39.84 -24.17
C GLU A 468 56.61 -39.80 -23.59
N LYS A 469 56.04 -40.97 -23.26
CA LYS A 469 54.75 -41.08 -22.57
C LYS A 469 54.75 -40.34 -21.23
N ARG A 470 55.77 -40.56 -20.38
CA ARG A 470 55.89 -39.87 -19.09
C ARG A 470 56.01 -38.36 -19.24
N LYS A 471 56.79 -37.92 -20.23
CA LYS A 471 56.94 -36.49 -20.54
C LYS A 471 55.60 -35.87 -20.96
N LEU A 472 54.83 -36.58 -21.79
CA LEU A 472 53.51 -36.18 -22.24
C LEU A 472 52.50 -36.13 -21.08
N GLU A 473 52.50 -37.13 -20.20
CA GLU A 473 51.64 -37.16 -19.02
C GLU A 473 51.94 -36.01 -18.07
N GLN A 474 53.21 -35.64 -17.89
CA GLN A 474 53.59 -34.44 -17.13
C GLN A 474 53.06 -33.15 -17.77
N GLN A 475 53.08 -33.04 -19.10
CA GLN A 475 52.50 -31.89 -19.82
C GLN A 475 50.98 -31.83 -19.64
N LEU A 476 50.28 -32.96 -19.78
CA LEU A 476 48.82 -33.02 -19.54
C LEU A 476 48.44 -32.65 -18.11
N ILE A 477 49.24 -33.02 -17.11
CA ILE A 477 49.02 -32.58 -15.71
C ILE A 477 49.13 -31.05 -15.60
N GLN A 478 50.08 -30.42 -16.28
CA GLN A 478 50.23 -28.97 -16.28
C GLN A 478 49.03 -28.28 -16.95
N GLU A 479 48.59 -28.75 -18.11
CA GLU A 479 47.40 -28.24 -18.81
C GLU A 479 46.12 -28.40 -17.97
N ARG A 480 45.93 -29.57 -17.35
CA ARG A 480 44.80 -29.80 -16.45
C ARG A 480 44.82 -28.84 -15.25
N THR A 481 46.00 -28.58 -14.70
CA THR A 481 46.16 -27.62 -13.60
C THR A 481 45.81 -26.21 -14.05
N HIS A 482 46.20 -25.83 -15.28
CA HIS A 482 45.86 -24.55 -15.88
C HIS A 482 44.35 -24.38 -16.10
N LEU A 483 43.67 -25.38 -16.65
CA LEU A 483 42.21 -25.38 -16.80
C LEU A 483 41.47 -25.39 -15.45
N ARG A 484 42.04 -26.06 -14.44
CA ARG A 484 41.46 -26.06 -13.09
C ARG A 484 41.50 -24.67 -12.46
N ARG A 485 42.62 -23.96 -12.58
CA ARG A 485 42.74 -22.56 -12.12
C ARG A 485 41.70 -21.66 -12.77
N PHE A 486 41.47 -21.81 -14.08
CA PHE A 486 40.41 -21.10 -14.78
C PHE A 486 39.03 -21.32 -14.15
N VAL A 487 38.65 -22.58 -13.91
CA VAL A 487 37.36 -22.89 -13.27
C VAL A 487 37.26 -22.29 -11.87
N ASP A 488 38.32 -22.37 -11.08
CA ASP A 488 38.34 -21.82 -9.72
C ASP A 488 38.18 -20.28 -9.75
N MET A 489 38.83 -19.58 -10.68
CA MET A 489 38.62 -18.14 -10.89
C MET A 489 37.19 -17.80 -11.33
N VAL A 490 36.61 -18.56 -12.26
CA VAL A 490 35.21 -18.38 -12.69
C VAL A 490 34.26 -18.55 -11.51
N LEU A 491 34.45 -19.56 -10.67
CA LEU A 491 33.61 -19.79 -9.49
C LEU A 491 33.69 -18.62 -8.51
N GLU A 492 34.89 -18.09 -8.28
CA GLU A 492 35.10 -16.97 -7.34
C GLU A 492 34.55 -15.64 -7.90
N LEU A 493 34.73 -15.37 -9.20
CA LEU A 493 34.18 -14.19 -9.87
C LEU A 493 32.66 -14.22 -10.01
N ASN A 494 32.06 -15.41 -10.04
CA ASN A 494 30.62 -15.59 -10.19
C ASN A 494 29.82 -15.23 -8.92
N GLU A 495 30.47 -15.17 -7.76
CA GLU A 495 29.83 -14.81 -6.49
C GLU A 495 29.47 -13.30 -6.46
N PRO A 496 28.34 -12.94 -5.81
CA PRO A 496 27.89 -11.56 -5.72
C PRO A 496 28.91 -10.68 -4.97
N GLY A 497 29.23 -9.52 -5.55
CA GLY A 497 30.14 -8.54 -4.93
C GLY A 497 31.62 -8.81 -5.13
N CYS A 498 32.00 -9.90 -5.82
CA CYS A 498 33.39 -10.13 -6.21
C CYS A 498 33.79 -9.17 -7.36
N GLN A 499 34.70 -8.24 -7.07
CA GLN A 499 35.34 -7.31 -8.02
C GLN A 499 36.84 -7.22 -7.70
N ARG A 500 37.55 -8.35 -7.81
CA ARG A 500 39.00 -8.38 -7.63
C ARG A 500 39.68 -8.19 -8.97
N ASP A 501 40.36 -7.06 -9.16
CA ASP A 501 41.08 -6.75 -10.39
C ASP A 501 42.08 -7.84 -10.77
N GLU A 502 42.79 -8.41 -9.79
CA GLU A 502 43.74 -9.52 -10.00
C GLU A 502 43.10 -10.75 -10.67
N LEU A 503 41.87 -11.11 -10.28
CA LEU A 503 41.15 -12.24 -10.87
C LEU A 503 40.61 -11.91 -12.27
N ILE A 504 40.19 -10.66 -12.48
CA ILE A 504 39.71 -10.18 -13.79
C ILE A 504 40.86 -10.17 -14.80
N GLU A 505 42.04 -9.67 -14.39
CA GLU A 505 43.27 -9.72 -15.18
C GLU A 505 43.67 -11.17 -15.47
N GLY A 506 43.64 -12.06 -14.46
CA GLY A 506 43.92 -13.47 -14.67
C GLY A 506 42.93 -14.18 -15.59
N LEU A 507 41.65 -13.77 -15.59
CA LEU A 507 40.65 -14.29 -16.52
C LEU A 507 40.88 -13.80 -17.96
N ALA A 508 41.50 -12.64 -18.15
CA ALA A 508 41.78 -12.08 -19.47
C ALA A 508 42.73 -12.97 -20.29
N ASP A 509 43.61 -13.74 -19.65
CA ASP A 509 44.48 -14.72 -20.31
C ASP A 509 43.69 -15.82 -21.05
N TYR A 510 42.45 -16.07 -20.61
CA TYR A 510 41.55 -17.07 -21.21
C TYR A 510 40.59 -16.46 -22.23
N LYS A 511 40.63 -15.15 -22.42
CA LYS A 511 39.78 -14.46 -23.39
C LYS A 511 40.17 -14.86 -24.81
N GLY A 512 39.25 -15.51 -25.50
CA GLY A 512 39.51 -16.04 -26.85
C GLY A 512 40.33 -17.33 -26.86
N PHE A 513 40.55 -17.97 -25.70
CA PHE A 513 41.19 -19.28 -25.65
C PHE A 513 40.35 -20.30 -26.43
N GLN A 514 40.98 -20.94 -27.41
CA GLN A 514 40.37 -21.92 -28.29
C GLN A 514 41.02 -23.29 -28.13
N PHE A 515 40.21 -24.33 -28.24
CA PHE A 515 40.69 -25.71 -28.35
C PHE A 515 40.05 -26.37 -29.57
N ASP A 516 40.80 -27.22 -30.28
CA ASP A 516 40.17 -28.01 -31.35
C ASP A 516 39.48 -29.24 -30.79
N THR A 517 38.28 -29.46 -31.26
CA THR A 517 37.45 -30.61 -30.94
C THR A 517 37.95 -31.88 -31.62
N ILE A 518 37.38 -33.04 -31.24
CA ILE A 518 37.64 -34.32 -31.92
C ILE A 518 37.28 -34.31 -33.42
N TYR A 519 36.49 -33.33 -33.86
CA TYR A 519 36.08 -33.13 -35.25
C TYR A 519 36.94 -32.09 -35.99
N HIS A 520 38.07 -31.66 -35.39
CA HIS A 520 38.96 -30.62 -35.94
C HIS A 520 38.29 -29.26 -36.15
N GLN A 521 37.26 -28.97 -35.35
CA GLN A 521 36.64 -27.65 -35.29
C GLN A 521 37.22 -26.89 -34.11
N SER A 522 37.59 -25.62 -34.29
CA SER A 522 37.98 -24.75 -33.20
C SER A 522 36.75 -24.30 -32.41
N GLN A 523 36.81 -24.39 -31.08
CA GLN A 523 35.75 -23.95 -30.17
C GLN A 523 36.33 -23.07 -29.06
N LEU A 524 35.59 -22.04 -28.65
CA LEU A 524 35.93 -21.19 -27.52
C LEU A 524 35.70 -21.91 -26.19
N LEU A 525 36.66 -21.78 -25.27
CA LEU A 525 36.51 -22.27 -23.90
C LEU A 525 35.47 -21.46 -23.11
N MET A 526 35.43 -20.14 -23.34
CA MET A 526 34.50 -19.18 -22.74
C MET A 526 33.89 -18.32 -23.83
N GLU A 527 32.57 -18.14 -23.80
CA GLU A 527 31.88 -17.26 -24.73
C GLU A 527 32.04 -15.78 -24.32
N PRO A 528 31.94 -14.83 -25.27
CA PRO A 528 32.07 -13.40 -24.97
C PRO A 528 31.07 -12.88 -23.91
N PHE A 529 29.85 -13.41 -23.90
CA PHE A 529 28.82 -12.98 -22.95
C PHE A 529 29.13 -13.44 -21.52
N GLU A 530 29.75 -14.62 -21.34
CA GLU A 530 30.12 -15.11 -20.00
C GLU A 530 31.26 -14.30 -19.41
N PHE A 531 32.23 -13.93 -20.26
CA PHE A 531 33.31 -13.03 -19.87
C PHE A 531 32.73 -11.69 -19.38
N SER A 532 31.88 -11.05 -20.20
CA SER A 532 31.23 -9.79 -19.84
C SER A 532 30.36 -9.91 -18.58
N ALA A 533 29.63 -11.01 -18.41
CA ALA A 533 28.83 -11.25 -17.21
C ALA A 533 29.71 -11.34 -15.95
N LEU A 534 30.89 -11.95 -16.02
CA LEU A 534 31.80 -12.08 -14.87
C LEU A 534 32.55 -10.76 -14.56
N THR A 535 32.90 -9.98 -15.58
CA THR A 535 33.74 -8.78 -15.44
C THR A 535 32.95 -7.49 -15.27
N ASP A 536 31.88 -7.31 -16.04
CA ASP A 536 31.21 -6.01 -16.20
C ASP A 536 30.01 -5.85 -15.25
N SER A 537 29.50 -6.97 -14.71
CA SER A 537 28.33 -6.96 -13.82
C SER A 537 28.61 -6.27 -12.50
N ARG A 538 27.68 -5.41 -12.09
CA ARG A 538 27.63 -4.83 -10.74
C ARG A 538 26.67 -5.64 -9.88
N GLY A 539 27.20 -6.36 -8.90
CA GLY A 539 26.43 -7.36 -8.14
C GLY A 539 26.25 -8.63 -8.96
N THR A 540 25.02 -9.12 -9.09
CA THR A 540 24.66 -10.32 -9.87
C THR A 540 24.17 -10.02 -11.29
N LEU A 541 23.86 -8.76 -11.56
CA LEU A 541 23.16 -8.34 -12.78
C LEU A 541 24.12 -7.69 -13.77
N ASN A 542 23.96 -8.06 -15.03
CA ASN A 542 24.58 -7.32 -16.14
C ASN A 542 23.80 -6.02 -16.42
N VAL A 543 24.28 -5.22 -17.38
CA VAL A 543 23.70 -3.91 -17.70
C VAL A 543 22.24 -4.02 -18.20
N ALA A 544 21.95 -5.02 -19.04
CA ALA A 544 20.61 -5.21 -19.59
C ALA A 544 19.61 -5.69 -18.52
N GLU A 545 20.01 -6.66 -17.71
CA GLU A 545 19.24 -7.19 -16.58
C GLU A 545 18.96 -6.12 -15.52
N ARG A 546 19.96 -5.28 -15.23
CA ARG A 546 19.80 -4.14 -14.32
C ARG A 546 18.75 -3.16 -14.84
N LYS A 547 18.83 -2.79 -16.11
CA LYS A 547 17.84 -1.90 -16.74
C LYS A 547 16.44 -2.51 -16.69
N GLU A 548 16.32 -3.82 -16.85
CA GLU A 548 15.05 -4.52 -16.70
C GLU A 548 14.51 -4.43 -15.26
N ILE A 549 15.35 -4.65 -14.25
CA ILE A 549 14.92 -4.49 -12.84
C ILE A 549 14.53 -3.04 -12.55
N GLU A 550 15.28 -2.04 -13.02
CA GLU A 550 14.96 -0.62 -12.83
C GLU A 550 13.57 -0.24 -13.38
N THR A 551 13.02 -0.98 -14.34
CA THR A 551 11.65 -0.75 -14.85
C THR A 551 10.54 -0.99 -13.81
N HIS A 552 10.83 -1.68 -12.71
CA HIS A 552 9.82 -1.92 -11.65
C HIS A 552 9.23 -0.61 -11.12
N VAL A 553 10.00 0.47 -11.05
CA VAL A 553 9.54 1.77 -10.56
C VAL A 553 8.47 2.34 -11.50
N THR A 554 8.70 2.23 -12.80
CA THR A 554 7.75 2.63 -13.83
C THR A 554 6.51 1.74 -13.80
N HIS A 555 6.67 0.42 -13.67
CA HIS A 555 5.54 -0.49 -13.50
C HIS A 555 4.72 -0.20 -12.24
N THR A 556 5.37 0.12 -11.11
CA THR A 556 4.72 0.56 -9.87
C THR A 556 3.87 1.80 -10.16
N PHE A 557 4.48 2.83 -10.75
CA PHE A 557 3.78 4.07 -11.06
C PHE A 557 2.56 3.86 -11.95
N ILE A 558 2.72 3.08 -13.02
CA ILE A 558 1.63 2.73 -13.94
C ILE A 558 0.49 2.05 -13.18
N PHE A 559 0.80 1.01 -12.40
CA PHE A 559 -0.20 0.25 -11.68
C PHE A 559 -0.95 1.13 -10.66
N LEU A 560 -0.20 1.90 -9.87
CA LEU A 560 -0.80 2.78 -8.87
C LEU A 560 -1.60 3.91 -9.52
N SER A 561 -1.24 4.38 -10.73
CA SER A 561 -2.01 5.38 -11.46
C SER A 561 -3.38 4.88 -11.96
N LEU A 562 -3.61 3.57 -11.97
CA LEU A 562 -4.92 2.98 -12.31
C LEU A 562 -5.91 3.01 -11.13
N ILE A 563 -5.40 3.15 -9.90
CA ILE A 563 -6.24 3.17 -8.70
C ILE A 563 -6.89 4.55 -8.57
N PRO A 564 -8.22 4.63 -8.38
CA PRO A 564 -8.92 5.90 -8.20
C PRO A 564 -8.70 6.46 -6.79
N TRP A 565 -7.51 7.02 -6.55
CA TRP A 565 -7.13 7.58 -5.26
C TRP A 565 -8.06 8.72 -4.83
N THR A 566 -8.34 8.79 -3.53
CA THR A 566 -8.98 9.96 -2.95
C THR A 566 -8.04 11.17 -3.03
N SER A 567 -8.58 12.38 -2.91
CA SER A 567 -7.77 13.61 -2.95
C SER A 567 -6.69 13.68 -1.86
N ARG A 568 -6.76 12.82 -0.84
CA ARG A 568 -5.81 12.76 0.28
C ARG A 568 -4.66 11.78 0.04
N LEU A 569 -4.79 10.90 -0.95
CA LEU A 569 -3.85 9.81 -1.24
C LEU A 569 -3.37 9.85 -2.71
N ASN A 570 -3.63 10.93 -3.44
CA ASN A 570 -3.35 11.02 -4.87
C ASN A 570 -1.85 11.19 -5.19
N GLY A 571 -1.02 11.50 -4.18
CA GLY A 571 0.43 11.60 -4.30
C GLY A 571 1.14 10.24 -4.27
N ILE A 572 0.47 9.17 -3.83
CA ILE A 572 1.05 7.82 -3.71
C ILE A 572 1.81 7.39 -4.97
N PRO A 573 1.23 7.47 -6.19
CA PRO A 573 1.94 7.05 -7.40
C PRO A 573 3.21 7.87 -7.63
N ASP A 574 3.16 9.19 -7.46
CA ASP A 574 4.30 10.08 -7.75
C ASP A 574 5.43 9.94 -6.71
N ILE A 575 5.08 9.69 -5.44
CA ILE A 575 6.04 9.38 -4.36
C ILE A 575 6.73 8.04 -4.67
N ALA A 576 5.96 6.99 -4.95
CA ALA A 576 6.49 5.69 -5.33
C ALA A 576 7.27 5.73 -6.66
N TYR A 577 6.96 6.64 -7.58
CA TYR A 577 7.72 6.77 -8.83
C TYR A 577 9.10 7.43 -8.63
N ALA A 578 9.27 8.20 -7.54
CA ALA A 578 10.46 9.01 -7.30
C ALA A 578 11.43 8.43 -6.24
N HIS A 579 11.12 7.31 -5.60
CA HIS A 579 11.91 6.81 -4.45
C HIS A 579 13.35 6.37 -4.83
N HIS A 580 13.63 6.11 -6.10
CA HIS A 580 14.96 5.82 -6.63
C HIS A 580 15.65 7.03 -7.29
N GLU A 581 15.02 8.20 -7.28
CA GLU A 581 15.65 9.44 -7.73
C GLU A 581 16.79 9.84 -6.78
N ARG A 582 17.72 10.65 -7.29
CA ARG A 582 18.89 11.15 -6.54
C ARG A 582 18.98 12.64 -6.77
N MET A 583 19.35 13.39 -5.73
CA MET A 583 19.34 14.86 -5.77
C MET A 583 20.28 15.47 -6.82
N ASP A 584 21.29 14.72 -7.26
CA ASP A 584 22.23 15.08 -8.32
C ASP A 584 21.72 14.76 -9.74
N GLY A 585 20.50 14.21 -9.88
CA GLY A 585 19.91 13.79 -11.16
C GLY A 585 20.43 12.44 -11.68
N SER A 586 21.30 11.74 -10.93
CA SER A 586 21.83 10.42 -11.33
C SER A 586 20.86 9.26 -11.08
N GLY A 587 19.72 9.55 -10.44
CA GLY A 587 18.68 8.58 -10.12
C GLY A 587 17.84 8.19 -11.33
N TYR A 588 16.86 7.33 -11.09
CA TYR A 588 15.96 6.80 -12.10
C TYR A 588 14.53 6.76 -11.54
N PRO A 589 13.50 6.72 -12.40
CA PRO A 589 13.55 6.61 -13.86
C PRO A 589 13.60 7.93 -14.63
N ARG A 590 13.35 9.08 -13.99
CA ARG A 590 13.25 10.38 -14.68
C ARG A 590 14.51 11.22 -14.59
N GLY A 591 15.42 10.92 -13.65
CA GLY A 591 16.63 11.71 -13.43
C GLY A 591 16.31 13.09 -12.86
N LEU A 592 15.37 13.15 -11.92
CA LEU A 592 14.89 14.40 -11.32
C LEU A 592 15.99 15.10 -10.54
N ALA A 593 16.05 16.42 -10.62
CA ALA A 593 16.92 17.22 -9.75
C ALA A 593 16.29 17.39 -8.35
N ASN A 594 17.11 17.77 -7.38
CA ASN A 594 16.72 17.94 -5.97
C ASN A 594 15.35 18.63 -5.74
N GLU A 595 15.08 19.75 -6.41
CA GLU A 595 13.85 20.54 -6.23
C GLU A 595 12.59 19.85 -6.79
N GLU A 596 12.78 18.91 -7.73
CA GLU A 596 11.69 18.20 -8.40
C GLU A 596 11.28 16.93 -7.66
N ILE A 597 12.14 16.41 -6.78
CA ILE A 597 11.88 15.19 -6.02
C ILE A 597 10.96 15.52 -4.84
N PRO A 598 9.78 14.87 -4.72
CA PRO A 598 8.90 15.05 -3.58
C PRO A 598 9.62 14.71 -2.27
N LEU A 599 9.42 15.53 -1.24
CA LEU A 599 10.03 15.27 0.07
C LEU A 599 9.73 13.86 0.63
N PRO A 600 8.50 13.32 0.54
CA PRO A 600 8.23 11.95 0.97
C PRO A 600 9.08 10.91 0.22
N ALA A 601 9.39 11.15 -1.05
CA ALA A 601 10.26 10.25 -1.84
C ALA A 601 11.74 10.35 -1.40
N LYS A 602 12.21 11.52 -0.94
CA LYS A 602 13.55 11.66 -0.35
C LYS A 602 13.68 10.90 0.97
N ILE A 603 12.62 10.94 1.80
CA ILE A 603 12.51 10.14 3.02
C ILE A 603 12.62 8.65 2.66
N MET A 604 11.81 8.19 1.70
CA MET A 604 11.81 6.80 1.22
C MET A 604 13.18 6.37 0.70
N ALA A 605 13.85 7.20 -0.10
CA ALA A 605 15.17 6.88 -0.64
C ALA A 605 16.20 6.56 0.45
N ILE A 606 16.19 7.30 1.57
CA ILE A 606 17.11 7.06 2.69
C ILE A 606 16.75 5.74 3.40
N VAL A 607 15.47 5.54 3.72
CA VAL A 607 15.04 4.38 4.51
C VAL A 607 15.10 3.07 3.71
N ASP A 608 14.84 3.11 2.41
CA ASP A 608 14.95 1.97 1.50
C ASP A 608 16.41 1.50 1.40
N ILE A 609 17.35 2.43 1.17
CA ILE A 609 18.78 2.10 1.15
C ILE A 609 19.22 1.53 2.50
N TYR A 610 18.76 2.11 3.61
CA TYR A 610 19.08 1.61 4.95
C TYR A 610 18.59 0.17 5.15
N ASP A 611 17.33 -0.12 4.84
CA ASP A 611 16.78 -1.48 4.98
C ASP A 611 17.50 -2.46 4.05
N ALA A 612 17.76 -2.07 2.79
CA ALA A 612 18.49 -2.90 1.83
C ALA A 612 19.93 -3.25 2.27
N LEU A 613 20.57 -2.40 3.08
CA LEU A 613 21.91 -2.62 3.63
C LEU A 613 21.90 -3.46 4.91
N THR A 614 20.87 -3.32 5.75
CA THR A 614 20.80 -3.93 7.09
C THR A 614 19.98 -5.22 7.15
N ALA A 615 19.04 -5.43 6.22
CA ALA A 615 18.23 -6.63 6.16
C ALA A 615 19.11 -7.88 5.98
N GLY A 616 19.04 -8.80 6.95
CA GLY A 616 19.80 -10.05 6.98
C GLY A 616 19.23 -11.17 6.11
N ASP A 617 18.14 -10.89 5.39
CA ASP A 617 17.25 -11.89 4.83
C ASP A 617 17.59 -12.26 3.38
N ARG A 618 18.62 -11.63 2.79
CA ARG A 618 19.09 -11.97 1.45
C ARG A 618 19.84 -13.30 1.48
N PRO A 619 19.46 -14.32 0.69
CA PRO A 619 20.05 -15.67 0.75
C PRO A 619 21.57 -15.73 0.56
N TYR A 620 22.16 -14.66 0.03
CA TYR A 620 23.55 -14.58 -0.41
C TYR A 620 24.39 -13.53 0.34
N ARG A 621 23.83 -12.78 1.31
CA ARG A 621 24.57 -11.74 2.04
C ARG A 621 24.02 -11.53 3.44
N GLN A 622 24.88 -11.64 4.46
CA GLN A 622 24.54 -11.18 5.81
C GLN A 622 24.37 -9.66 5.81
N GLY A 623 23.30 -9.18 6.45
CA GLY A 623 23.03 -7.75 6.63
C GLY A 623 24.20 -7.05 7.29
N LEU A 624 24.48 -5.82 6.86
CA LEU A 624 25.50 -4.99 7.51
C LEU A 624 25.03 -4.56 8.90
N ASN A 625 25.97 -4.31 9.80
CA ASN A 625 25.64 -3.66 11.05
C ASN A 625 25.21 -2.20 10.80
N ASN A 626 24.46 -1.62 11.75
CA ASN A 626 23.89 -0.28 11.60
C ASN A 626 24.97 0.77 11.36
N GLU A 627 26.10 0.69 12.08
CA GLU A 627 27.23 1.63 11.92
C GLU A 627 27.74 1.65 10.47
N ARG A 628 28.00 0.48 9.89
CA ARG A 628 28.51 0.38 8.53
C ARG A 628 27.48 0.79 7.48
N ALA A 629 26.21 0.49 7.72
CA ALA A 629 25.13 0.93 6.82
C ALA A 629 25.02 2.46 6.80
N LEU A 630 25.05 3.10 7.97
CA LEU A 630 25.03 4.55 8.09
C LEU A 630 26.28 5.21 7.48
N GLU A 631 27.47 4.64 7.64
CA GLU A 631 28.69 5.13 6.98
C GLU A 631 28.57 5.14 5.44
N ILE A 632 27.94 4.11 4.86
CA ILE A 632 27.71 4.04 3.41
C ILE A 632 26.74 5.14 2.98
N ILE A 633 25.62 5.32 3.71
CA ILE A 633 24.64 6.37 3.39
C ILE A 633 25.28 7.76 3.54
N GLU A 634 26.08 7.98 4.58
CA GLU A 634 26.80 9.24 4.80
C GLU A 634 27.74 9.56 3.63
N SER A 635 28.36 8.55 3.02
CA SER A 635 29.20 8.74 1.84
C SER A 635 28.39 9.19 0.61
N GLU A 636 27.17 8.68 0.42
CA GLU A 636 26.26 9.09 -0.67
C GLU A 636 25.68 10.51 -0.42
N VAL A 637 25.43 10.87 0.84
CA VAL A 637 25.04 12.23 1.25
C VAL A 637 26.15 13.24 0.93
N LYS A 638 27.41 12.92 1.29
CA LYS A 638 28.58 13.81 1.05
C LYS A 638 28.82 14.13 -0.42
N ILE A 639 28.44 13.23 -1.32
CA ILE A 639 28.52 13.44 -2.78
C ILE A 639 27.25 14.06 -3.37
N GLY A 640 26.28 14.45 -2.53
CA GLY A 640 25.10 15.22 -2.93
C GLY A 640 23.95 14.41 -3.52
N LYS A 641 23.92 13.08 -3.35
CA LYS A 641 22.87 12.21 -3.91
C LYS A 641 21.64 12.07 -3.04
N LEU A 642 21.80 12.21 -1.72
CA LEU A 642 20.76 12.07 -0.71
C LEU A 642 20.71 13.32 0.16
N ASP A 643 19.57 13.55 0.80
CA ASP A 643 19.31 14.77 1.56
C ASP A 643 20.04 14.73 2.91
N GLU A 644 20.96 15.68 3.11
CA GLU A 644 21.78 15.76 4.31
C GLU A 644 20.95 16.03 5.57
N ASN A 645 19.96 16.93 5.47
CA ASN A 645 19.16 17.34 6.62
C ASN A 645 18.25 16.18 7.06
N LEU A 646 17.62 15.49 6.11
CA LEU A 646 16.83 14.28 6.42
C LEU A 646 17.69 13.16 7.00
N PHE A 647 18.90 12.94 6.46
CA PHE A 647 19.79 11.90 6.97
C PHE A 647 20.26 12.20 8.41
N ARG A 648 20.52 13.47 8.72
CA ARG A 648 20.86 13.91 10.08
C ARG A 648 19.72 13.61 11.06
N VAL A 649 18.48 13.97 10.71
CA VAL A 649 17.29 13.66 11.52
C VAL A 649 17.11 12.14 11.68
N PHE A 650 17.36 11.37 10.62
CA PHE A 650 17.29 9.90 10.66
C PHE A 650 18.26 9.30 11.69
N ILE A 651 19.49 9.83 11.78
CA ILE A 651 20.47 9.43 12.81
C ILE A 651 20.02 9.88 14.20
N GLU A 652 19.73 11.17 14.38
CA GLU A 652 19.43 11.77 15.68
C GLU A 652 18.19 11.16 16.35
N SER A 653 17.15 10.88 15.55
CA SER A 653 15.90 10.28 16.01
C SER A 653 16.00 8.77 16.24
N SER A 654 17.07 8.13 15.74
CA SER A 654 17.18 6.67 15.71
C SER A 654 15.94 6.01 15.09
N ALA A 655 15.37 6.61 14.04
CA ALA A 655 14.13 6.14 13.40
C ALA A 655 14.20 4.70 12.87
N TYR A 656 15.42 4.17 12.70
CA TYR A 656 15.72 2.79 12.33
C TYR A 656 15.69 1.77 13.50
N GLN A 657 15.55 2.22 14.75
CA GLN A 657 15.44 1.34 15.91
C GLN A 657 13.98 0.94 16.15
N HIS A 658 13.78 -0.32 16.54
CA HIS A 658 12.47 -0.87 16.90
C HIS A 658 12.09 -0.53 18.33
#